data_AF-A0A1V6F6E9-F1
#
_entry.id   AF-A0A1V6F6E9-F1
#
_cell.length_a   1.000
_cell.length_b   1.000
_cell.length_c   1.000
_cell.angle_alpha   90.00
_cell.angle_beta   90.00
_cell.angle_gamma   90.00
#
_symmetry.space_group_name_H-M   'P 1'
#
loop_
_entity.id
_entity.type
_entity.pdbx_description
1 polymer ?
#
loop_
_entity_poly.entity_id
_entity_poly.type
_entity_poly.pdbx_seq_one_letter_code
_entity_poly.pdbx_strand_id
1 'polypeptide(L)'
;MNRVVPSYILQQYEQNILQGQITGYILRFCTVATYNIKGVRLKQRRQVIDRMEATFTEAYERMLSLIRNAGGLLFQYEGNCIHALLPESTPVLIAALLARINHTIGAINSYASPHHGMPNVIRLAVGFGTLSWRIFENPLQFEYVFWSPQLDILRENPGQPNQPYYSPQALNRLGWELDARPGKLAELPPFPQLPDTPERKRLGKQHGHHFIHSRFHRLNPAADVRHSVCCCLSLDEPPDGPLEPTIQALELLAVIYDAFLAAIYVRHKRLHAILLFDFPHNKVNKMQRACRLALEAATRHKARAACCTGYIFSMAAGKDLWKATFFPGEAITRAQKLLELARPGEALADHKLRNQQHNSFIFTPLKREQAASGAAPRAYRLGMLPGQLLTGQPLCMIGREKETALLHSRIRDGLAASSPQAMVVHGAAGVGKSRLAREALRAFETPRRQVYLLACRPDSPVPLDIVTQLLRASLGLLEDEAPAQAVQRFREAWQKRTRGSSLGQDCEAALASLLNLSWDGSPWRGIAPEARLPRQQQAWLDYLRWLCAKSPVLIFIDDVQWLDPLSRQFLELLWQHGVRPLFLLATARTEKGRLPAELAHGKEGLESLALGSLNSSASRKLYLNLLGLPRLPREAFSAFHACAGGNPFNAEQLAAYLLENKLLSPHGEIAQEGLEAAAGGIDEVISRRIARLSKKVQESVRGASVLGFRFNVVLLSHMLEGNPIQQLGKAGGRKIWQDADELFYIFSHSLLQKAVYASIREKELKKLHLAAAEAMETVFEQALKEHSAEIARHFKAAGELKKAAHYYEMAADYFWDRMLLAKIEECMLLAAELSCQAWGGDSPEHIERLFHLALLYHYMHRMDDAEPLYLKVVEARTRQLGPRSPRLSPYLNNLGRFYKDTGRYEQAEKLLRRSLNIEKRPGPSSNVADRMNNLASLYSLMDRPDKAEEMLRAALEMMESLFPDGHWFTAVCAGNLGSVLLRQGRLEEAEPLLKQAIDGHTLHYGENHSQTAHYLFSLARLRARQGDTNTARELLTRVLSIWENTFGKDYPRCKNVREELDKLS
;
A
#
# COMPACT_ATOMS: atom_id res chain seq x y z
N MET A 1 -10.84 -15.46 -6.59
CA MET A 1 -10.17 -16.46 -7.43
C MET A 1 -11.21 -17.53 -7.68
N ASN A 2 -11.39 -18.00 -8.90
CA ASN A 2 -12.33 -19.08 -9.14
C ASN A 2 -11.59 -20.39 -8.86
N ARG A 3 -11.84 -21.00 -7.70
CA ARG A 3 -11.57 -22.43 -7.52
C ARG A 3 -12.64 -23.17 -8.34
N VAL A 4 -12.26 -24.14 -9.16
CA VAL A 4 -13.27 -24.96 -9.84
C VAL A 4 -13.98 -25.74 -8.77
N VAL A 5 -15.26 -25.43 -8.56
CA VAL A 5 -16.14 -26.34 -7.85
C VAL A 5 -16.89 -27.09 -8.94
N PRO A 6 -16.73 -28.42 -9.05
CA PRO A 6 -17.39 -29.17 -10.09
C PRO A 6 -18.90 -28.92 -9.99
N SER A 7 -19.55 -28.58 -11.09
CA SER A 7 -21.02 -28.38 -11.10
C SER A 7 -21.77 -29.55 -10.48
N TYR A 8 -21.24 -30.76 -10.64
CA TYR A 8 -21.70 -31.96 -9.96
C TYR A 8 -21.67 -31.83 -8.43
N ILE A 9 -20.55 -31.40 -7.82
CA ILE A 9 -20.43 -31.20 -6.37
C ILE A 9 -21.41 -30.13 -5.86
N LEU A 10 -21.60 -29.05 -6.61
CA LEU A 10 -22.59 -28.02 -6.26
C LEU A 10 -24.03 -28.57 -6.27
N GLN A 11 -24.36 -29.41 -7.27
CA GLN A 11 -25.66 -30.06 -7.35
C GLN A 11 -25.89 -31.05 -6.20
N GLN A 12 -24.87 -31.84 -5.86
CA GLN A 12 -24.96 -32.79 -4.74
C GLN A 12 -25.12 -32.06 -3.41
N TYR A 13 -24.38 -30.97 -3.20
CA TYR A 13 -24.53 -30.12 -2.02
C TYR A 13 -25.92 -29.48 -1.92
N GLU A 14 -26.48 -28.97 -3.03
CA GLU A 14 -27.85 -28.44 -3.06
C GLU A 14 -28.90 -29.50 -2.68
N GLN A 15 -28.58 -30.79 -2.85
CA GLN A 15 -29.40 -31.93 -2.46
C GLN A 15 -29.07 -32.45 -1.04
N ASN A 16 -28.20 -31.78 -0.28
CA ASN A 16 -27.66 -32.20 1.01
C ASN A 16 -26.92 -33.55 0.97
N ILE A 17 -26.32 -33.90 -0.17
CA ILE A 17 -25.50 -35.10 -0.35
C ILE A 17 -24.03 -34.71 -0.22
N LEU A 18 -23.42 -35.05 0.92
CA LEU A 18 -22.04 -34.68 1.24
C LEU A 18 -20.98 -35.71 0.83
N GLN A 19 -21.38 -36.91 0.39
CA GLN A 19 -20.44 -37.95 -0.07
C GLN A 19 -21.10 -38.85 -1.11
N GLY A 20 -20.29 -39.45 -1.98
CA GLY A 20 -20.78 -40.38 -2.98
C GLY A 20 -19.69 -41.00 -3.85
N GLN A 21 -20.12 -41.71 -4.89
CA GLN A 21 -19.24 -42.40 -5.84
C GLN A 21 -19.71 -42.16 -7.27
N ILE A 22 -18.77 -42.08 -8.21
CA ILE A 22 -19.04 -41.97 -9.64
C ILE A 22 -18.08 -42.86 -10.42
N THR A 23 -18.60 -43.68 -11.33
CA THR A 23 -17.79 -44.60 -12.15
C THR A 23 -17.65 -44.04 -13.56
N GLY A 24 -16.45 -44.15 -14.13
CA GLY A 24 -16.20 -43.72 -15.50
C GLY A 24 -14.73 -43.78 -15.89
N TYR A 25 -14.40 -43.17 -17.03
CA TYR A 25 -13.02 -43.02 -17.47
C TYR A 25 -12.40 -41.80 -16.81
N ILE A 26 -11.30 -42.01 -16.09
CA ILE A 26 -10.54 -40.96 -15.39
C ILE A 26 -9.39 -40.52 -16.28
N LEU A 27 -9.36 -39.24 -16.64
CA LEU A 27 -8.35 -38.64 -17.50
C LEU A 27 -7.46 -37.73 -16.67
N ARG A 28 -6.15 -37.90 -16.81
CA ARG A 28 -5.13 -37.07 -16.20
C ARG A 28 -4.28 -36.40 -17.27
N PHE A 29 -4.34 -35.08 -17.33
CA PHE A 29 -3.54 -34.25 -18.21
C PHE A 29 -2.44 -33.58 -17.41
N CYS A 30 -1.17 -33.81 -17.77
CA CYS A 30 -0.05 -33.18 -17.06
C CYS A 30 0.82 -32.36 -18.00
N THR A 31 1.01 -31.09 -17.67
CA THR A 31 1.90 -30.19 -18.41
C THR A 31 3.33 -30.37 -17.93
N VAL A 32 4.27 -30.56 -18.86
CA VAL A 32 5.71 -30.47 -18.57
C VAL A 32 6.10 -29.00 -18.61
N ALA A 33 6.03 -28.32 -17.46
CA ALA A 33 6.38 -26.90 -17.36
C ALA A 33 7.90 -26.70 -17.31
N THR A 34 8.55 -26.46 -18.44
CA THR A 34 9.91 -25.91 -18.51
C THR A 34 9.87 -24.47 -19.00
N TYR A 35 9.39 -23.55 -18.16
CA TYR A 35 9.38 -22.12 -18.49
C TYR A 35 10.68 -21.46 -18.01
N ASN A 36 11.56 -21.10 -18.93
CA ASN A 36 12.78 -20.35 -18.60
C ASN A 36 12.58 -18.85 -18.86
N ILE A 37 12.11 -18.11 -17.86
CA ILE A 37 11.95 -16.65 -17.92
C ILE A 37 13.26 -15.93 -17.51
N LYS A 38 14.38 -16.64 -17.34
CA LYS A 38 15.65 -15.98 -17.05
C LYS A 38 16.07 -15.13 -18.26
N GLY A 39 15.97 -13.80 -18.13
CA GLY A 39 16.46 -12.84 -19.12
C GLY A 39 15.41 -11.92 -19.74
N VAL A 40 14.12 -12.06 -19.43
CA VAL A 40 13.08 -11.14 -19.93
C VAL A 40 13.17 -9.80 -19.20
N ARG A 41 13.39 -8.70 -19.93
CA ARG A 41 13.43 -7.34 -19.37
C ARG A 41 12.08 -7.00 -18.72
N LEU A 42 12.10 -6.32 -17.56
CA LEU A 42 10.90 -5.95 -16.77
C LEU A 42 9.79 -5.29 -17.61
N LYS A 43 10.14 -4.42 -18.57
CA LYS A 43 9.19 -3.73 -19.47
C LYS A 43 8.43 -4.66 -20.44
N GLN A 44 8.96 -5.83 -20.77
CA GLN A 44 8.33 -6.80 -21.70
C GLN A 44 7.58 -7.92 -20.97
N ARG A 45 7.69 -7.99 -19.65
CA ARG A 45 7.16 -9.09 -18.83
C ARG A 45 5.64 -9.21 -18.93
N ARG A 46 4.90 -8.10 -18.95
CA ARG A 46 3.43 -8.13 -19.04
C ARG A 46 2.93 -8.67 -20.38
N GLN A 47 3.53 -8.21 -21.49
CA GLN A 47 3.19 -8.71 -22.83
C GLN A 47 3.48 -10.20 -23.01
N VAL A 48 4.57 -10.70 -22.41
CA VAL A 48 4.87 -12.14 -22.41
C VAL A 48 3.83 -12.91 -21.60
N ILE A 49 3.45 -12.44 -20.40
CA ILE A 49 2.43 -13.08 -19.56
C ILE A 49 1.07 -13.14 -20.24
N ASP A 50 0.61 -12.04 -20.84
CA ASP A 50 -0.69 -11.97 -21.50
C ASP A 50 -0.73 -12.90 -22.73
N ARG A 51 0.36 -13.00 -23.51
CA ARG A 51 0.48 -13.97 -24.62
C ARG A 51 0.50 -15.41 -24.13
N MET A 52 1.23 -15.70 -23.05
CA MET A 52 1.26 -17.03 -22.44
C MET A 52 -0.12 -17.47 -21.95
N GLU A 53 -0.85 -16.58 -21.27
CA GLU A 53 -2.21 -16.84 -20.81
C GLU A 53 -3.15 -17.11 -22.00
N ALA A 54 -3.09 -16.30 -23.05
CA ALA A 54 -3.92 -16.48 -24.25
C ALA A 54 -3.68 -17.84 -24.92
N THR A 55 -2.43 -18.20 -25.19
CA THR A 55 -2.08 -19.48 -25.82
C THR A 55 -2.45 -20.67 -24.94
N PHE A 56 -2.23 -20.58 -23.62
CA PHE A 56 -2.55 -21.66 -22.69
C PHE A 56 -4.07 -21.84 -22.54
N THR A 57 -4.81 -20.75 -22.40
CA THR A 57 -6.27 -20.75 -22.30
C THR A 57 -6.89 -21.35 -23.56
N GLU A 58 -6.40 -20.97 -24.74
CA GLU A 58 -6.88 -21.50 -26.02
C GLU A 58 -6.57 -23.00 -26.16
N ALA A 59 -5.35 -23.44 -25.82
CA ALA A 59 -4.95 -24.84 -25.91
C ALA A 59 -5.79 -25.75 -25.00
N TYR A 60 -6.02 -25.33 -23.74
CA TYR A 60 -6.82 -26.11 -22.79
C TYR A 60 -8.32 -26.05 -23.08
N GLU A 61 -8.86 -24.92 -23.54
CA GLU A 61 -10.30 -24.81 -23.86
C GLU A 61 -10.70 -25.77 -25.00
N ARG A 62 -9.84 -26.00 -26.00
CA ARG A 62 -10.11 -26.97 -27.06
C ARG A 62 -10.28 -28.40 -26.53
N MET A 63 -9.49 -28.80 -25.52
CA MET A 63 -9.62 -30.12 -24.90
C MET A 63 -10.78 -30.18 -23.91
N LEU A 64 -10.92 -29.16 -23.06
CA LEU A 64 -11.96 -29.09 -22.03
C LEU A 64 -13.36 -29.02 -22.65
N SER A 65 -13.52 -28.36 -23.79
CA SER A 65 -14.80 -28.33 -24.52
C SER A 65 -15.21 -29.71 -25.04
N LEU A 66 -14.28 -30.55 -25.49
CA LEU A 66 -14.59 -31.93 -25.89
C LEU A 66 -15.11 -32.76 -24.70
N ILE A 67 -14.46 -32.65 -23.54
CA ILE A 67 -14.88 -33.33 -22.31
C ILE A 67 -16.25 -32.81 -21.86
N ARG A 68 -16.43 -31.48 -21.86
CA ARG A 68 -17.68 -30.82 -21.46
C ARG A 68 -18.85 -31.26 -22.32
N ASN A 69 -18.65 -31.25 -23.64
CA ASN A 69 -19.70 -31.64 -24.59
C ASN A 69 -20.08 -33.10 -24.40
N ALA A 70 -19.11 -33.99 -24.14
CA ALA A 70 -19.36 -35.40 -23.83
C ALA A 70 -20.00 -35.67 -22.44
N GLY A 71 -20.48 -34.64 -21.73
CA GLY A 71 -21.07 -34.78 -20.40
C GLY A 71 -20.04 -35.07 -19.29
N GLY A 72 -18.75 -34.95 -19.58
CA GLY A 72 -17.67 -35.12 -18.61
C GLY A 72 -17.67 -34.06 -17.52
N LEU A 73 -16.90 -34.31 -16.46
CA LEU A 73 -16.73 -33.40 -15.34
C LEU A 73 -15.25 -33.14 -15.07
N LEU A 74 -14.93 -31.89 -14.76
CA LEU A 74 -13.62 -31.51 -14.27
C LEU A 74 -13.66 -31.49 -12.74
N PHE A 75 -12.87 -32.33 -12.06
CA PHE A 75 -12.96 -32.45 -10.61
C PHE A 75 -11.79 -31.88 -9.83
N GLN A 76 -10.57 -31.89 -10.39
CA GLN A 76 -9.40 -31.53 -9.58
C GLN A 76 -8.25 -30.96 -10.40
N TYR A 77 -7.59 -29.96 -9.81
CA TYR A 77 -6.30 -29.46 -10.23
C TYR A 77 -5.25 -29.88 -9.20
N GLU A 78 -4.19 -30.53 -9.67
CA GLU A 78 -3.10 -31.06 -8.84
C GLU A 78 -1.77 -30.50 -9.36
N GLY A 79 -1.35 -29.34 -8.86
CA GLY A 79 -0.11 -28.69 -9.26
C GLY A 79 -0.09 -28.35 -10.75
N ASN A 80 0.66 -29.14 -11.53
CA ASN A 80 0.76 -29.03 -12.99
C ASN A 80 -0.17 -29.99 -13.77
N CYS A 81 -1.10 -30.66 -13.09
CA CYS A 81 -2.01 -31.61 -13.70
C CYS A 81 -3.49 -31.23 -13.52
N ILE A 82 -4.29 -31.62 -14.51
CA ILE A 82 -5.75 -31.46 -14.55
C ILE A 82 -6.38 -32.84 -14.60
N HIS A 83 -7.38 -33.09 -13.76
CA HIS A 83 -8.10 -34.36 -13.69
C HIS A 83 -9.57 -34.19 -14.09
N ALA A 84 -10.02 -35.02 -15.02
CA ALA A 84 -11.38 -35.04 -15.52
C ALA A 84 -11.95 -36.47 -15.51
N LEU A 85 -13.27 -36.58 -15.47
CA LEU A 85 -13.99 -37.85 -15.61
C LEU A 85 -14.89 -37.76 -16.84
N LEU A 86 -14.87 -38.79 -17.68
CA LEU A 86 -15.92 -39.04 -18.66
C LEU A 86 -16.89 -40.08 -18.10
N PRO A 87 -18.21 -39.82 -18.13
CA PRO A 87 -19.19 -40.79 -17.69
C PRO A 87 -19.13 -42.06 -18.54
N GLU A 88 -19.58 -43.18 -17.97
CA GLU A 88 -19.70 -44.42 -18.72
C GLU A 88 -20.66 -44.23 -19.91
N SER A 89 -20.22 -44.71 -21.07
CA SER A 89 -20.93 -44.60 -22.35
C SER A 89 -20.49 -45.76 -23.24
N THR A 90 -20.98 -45.84 -24.48
CA THR A 90 -20.57 -46.95 -25.36
C THR A 90 -19.06 -46.90 -25.63
N PRO A 91 -18.35 -48.04 -25.64
CA PRO A 91 -16.89 -48.09 -25.86
C PRO A 91 -16.43 -47.36 -27.12
N VAL A 92 -17.23 -47.42 -28.19
CA VAL A 92 -16.98 -46.74 -29.47
C VAL A 92 -16.98 -45.21 -29.32
N LEU A 93 -17.91 -44.65 -28.55
CA LEU A 93 -18.00 -43.21 -28.29
C LEU A 93 -16.80 -42.72 -27.48
N ILE A 94 -16.44 -43.45 -26.43
CA ILE A 94 -15.28 -43.11 -25.60
C ILE A 94 -13.98 -43.24 -26.39
N ALA A 95 -13.83 -44.30 -27.19
CA ALA A 95 -12.70 -44.50 -28.11
C ALA A 95 -12.53 -43.31 -29.08
N ALA A 96 -13.62 -42.88 -29.73
CA ALA A 96 -13.61 -41.75 -30.65
C ALA A 96 -13.25 -40.43 -29.95
N LEU A 97 -13.80 -40.20 -28.75
CA LEU A 97 -13.51 -38.99 -27.97
C LEU A 97 -12.04 -38.95 -27.52
N LEU A 98 -11.50 -40.07 -27.04
CA LEU A 98 -10.10 -40.20 -26.62
C LEU A 98 -9.14 -40.03 -27.80
N ALA A 99 -9.46 -40.56 -28.97
CA ALA A 99 -8.69 -40.37 -30.19
C ALA A 99 -8.63 -38.88 -30.59
N ARG A 100 -9.76 -38.18 -30.51
CA ARG A 100 -9.83 -36.74 -30.80
C ARG A 100 -9.09 -35.89 -29.77
N ILE A 101 -9.22 -36.20 -28.48
CA ILE A 101 -8.44 -35.54 -27.41
C ILE A 101 -6.94 -35.74 -27.65
N ASN A 102 -6.51 -36.97 -27.99
CA ASN A 102 -5.11 -37.26 -28.27
C ASN A 102 -4.61 -36.50 -29.52
N HIS A 103 -5.43 -36.41 -30.57
CA HIS A 103 -5.12 -35.60 -31.76
C HIS A 103 -4.96 -34.11 -31.42
N THR A 104 -5.85 -33.55 -30.59
CA THR A 104 -5.74 -32.16 -30.11
C THR A 104 -4.46 -31.95 -29.29
N ILE A 105 -4.12 -32.88 -28.40
CA ILE A 105 -2.84 -32.85 -27.67
C ILE A 105 -1.65 -32.89 -28.62
N GLY A 106 -1.70 -33.75 -29.66
CA GLY A 106 -0.67 -33.83 -30.69
C GLY A 106 -0.45 -32.49 -31.41
N ALA A 107 -1.54 -31.82 -31.79
CA ALA A 107 -1.48 -30.50 -32.42
C ALA A 107 -0.97 -29.39 -31.48
N ILE A 108 -1.26 -29.48 -30.18
CA ILE A 108 -0.72 -28.54 -29.17
C ILE A 108 0.78 -28.79 -28.97
N ASN A 109 1.19 -30.06 -28.86
CA ASN A 109 2.58 -30.45 -28.64
C ASN A 109 3.48 -30.19 -29.85
N SER A 110 2.94 -30.16 -31.08
CA SER A 110 3.69 -29.85 -32.31
C SER A 110 3.93 -28.36 -32.53
N TYR A 111 3.21 -27.48 -31.80
CA TYR A 111 3.38 -26.04 -31.90
C TYR A 111 4.65 -25.59 -31.16
N ALA A 112 5.80 -25.60 -31.83
CA ALA A 112 7.05 -25.04 -31.33
C ALA A 112 7.08 -23.52 -31.58
N SER A 113 6.97 -22.70 -30.53
CA SER A 113 7.20 -21.25 -30.70
C SER A 113 8.71 -20.96 -30.78
N PRO A 114 9.21 -20.27 -31.82
CA PRO A 114 10.64 -19.95 -31.98
C PRO A 114 11.18 -18.92 -30.97
N HIS A 115 10.31 -18.22 -30.24
CA HIS A 115 10.72 -17.16 -29.32
C HIS A 115 10.39 -17.53 -27.86
N HIS A 116 11.44 -17.67 -27.05
CA HIS A 116 11.43 -17.77 -25.58
C HIS A 116 11.24 -19.16 -24.93
N GLY A 117 11.48 -20.26 -25.65
CA GLY A 117 11.74 -21.57 -25.01
C GLY A 117 10.55 -22.19 -24.27
N MET A 118 9.36 -22.16 -24.87
CA MET A 118 8.16 -22.79 -24.31
C MET A 118 7.75 -24.05 -25.09
N PRO A 119 8.17 -25.25 -24.67
CA PRO A 119 7.49 -26.47 -25.11
C PRO A 119 6.32 -26.75 -24.16
N ASN A 120 5.10 -26.39 -24.56
CA ASN A 120 3.87 -26.78 -23.86
C ASN A 120 3.59 -28.26 -24.14
N VAL A 121 4.34 -29.16 -23.49
CA VAL A 121 4.15 -30.61 -23.68
C VAL A 121 3.12 -31.12 -22.69
N ILE A 122 1.99 -31.60 -23.22
CA ILE A 122 0.91 -32.22 -22.47
C ILE A 122 1.03 -33.73 -22.60
N ARG A 123 0.99 -34.43 -21.47
CA ARG A 123 0.90 -35.89 -21.39
C ARG A 123 -0.48 -36.31 -20.91
N LEU A 124 -1.00 -37.39 -21.48
CA LEU A 124 -2.31 -37.94 -21.17
C LEU A 124 -2.15 -39.35 -20.57
N ALA A 125 -2.84 -39.58 -19.46
CA ALA A 125 -3.04 -40.90 -18.89
C ALA A 125 -4.53 -41.14 -18.66
N VAL A 126 -5.01 -42.34 -18.99
CA VAL A 126 -6.44 -42.70 -18.95
C VAL A 126 -6.64 -43.98 -18.14
N GLY A 127 -7.47 -43.89 -17.11
CA GLY A 127 -7.90 -44.98 -16.25
C GLY A 127 -9.38 -45.25 -16.39
N PHE A 128 -9.85 -46.38 -15.89
CA PHE A 128 -11.28 -46.65 -15.72
C PHE A 128 -11.53 -47.17 -14.32
N GLY A 129 -12.51 -46.61 -13.61
CA GLY A 129 -12.87 -47.08 -12.29
C GLY A 129 -13.81 -46.15 -11.54
N THR A 130 -14.07 -46.50 -10.28
CA THR A 130 -14.93 -45.72 -9.38
C THR A 130 -14.12 -44.65 -8.66
N LEU A 131 -14.62 -43.43 -8.72
CA LEU A 131 -14.10 -42.24 -8.07
C LEU A 131 -15.02 -41.89 -6.89
N SER A 132 -14.50 -41.99 -5.68
CA SER A 132 -15.21 -41.60 -4.47
C SER A 132 -14.96 -40.12 -4.19
N TRP A 133 -15.94 -39.44 -3.59
CA TRP A 133 -15.86 -38.02 -3.28
C TRP A 133 -16.59 -37.67 -1.99
N ARG A 134 -16.14 -36.59 -1.34
CA ARG A 134 -16.73 -36.04 -0.11
C ARG A 134 -16.56 -34.52 -0.03
N ILE A 135 -17.54 -33.86 0.57
CA ILE A 135 -17.61 -32.43 0.88
C ILE A 135 -17.42 -32.26 2.39
N PHE A 136 -16.58 -31.30 2.77
CA PHE A 136 -16.30 -30.93 4.15
C PHE A 136 -16.73 -29.49 4.39
N GLU A 137 -17.60 -29.30 5.36
CA GLU A 137 -18.04 -27.97 5.77
C GLU A 137 -17.08 -27.41 6.82
N ASN A 138 -16.67 -26.15 6.64
CA ASN A 138 -15.81 -25.46 7.60
C ASN A 138 -16.16 -23.95 7.62
N PRO A 139 -16.17 -23.30 8.81
CA PRO A 139 -16.49 -21.88 8.97
C PRO A 139 -15.71 -20.91 8.07
N LEU A 140 -14.51 -21.27 7.59
CA LEU A 140 -13.68 -20.41 6.75
C LEU A 140 -13.87 -20.65 5.25
N GLN A 141 -13.98 -21.92 4.85
CA GLN A 141 -14.17 -22.38 3.47
C GLN A 141 -14.65 -23.84 3.47
N PHE A 142 -15.53 -24.22 2.54
CA PHE A 142 -15.87 -25.62 2.30
C PHE A 142 -14.83 -26.26 1.40
N GLU A 143 -14.48 -27.51 1.71
CA GLU A 143 -13.48 -28.28 0.98
C GLU A 143 -14.12 -29.51 0.35
N TYR A 144 -13.51 -30.03 -0.71
CA TYR A 144 -13.95 -31.29 -1.31
C TYR A 144 -12.73 -32.10 -1.74
N VAL A 145 -12.83 -33.43 -1.64
CA VAL A 145 -11.76 -34.34 -2.07
C VAL A 145 -12.34 -35.47 -2.92
N PHE A 146 -11.53 -35.91 -3.88
CA PHE A 146 -11.79 -37.07 -4.71
C PHE A 146 -10.67 -38.10 -4.49
N TRP A 147 -11.01 -39.39 -4.47
CA TRP A 147 -10.03 -40.48 -4.38
C TRP A 147 -10.47 -41.71 -5.17
N SER A 148 -9.47 -42.39 -5.74
CA SER A 148 -9.64 -43.67 -6.44
C SER A 148 -8.27 -44.35 -6.53
N PRO A 149 -8.18 -45.69 -6.42
CA PRO A 149 -6.97 -46.44 -6.72
C PRO A 149 -6.43 -46.14 -8.12
N GLN A 150 -7.32 -45.85 -9.08
CA GLN A 150 -6.94 -45.48 -10.44
C GLN A 150 -6.15 -44.18 -10.51
N LEU A 151 -6.41 -43.21 -9.64
CA LEU A 151 -5.65 -41.95 -9.63
C LEU A 151 -4.17 -42.18 -9.31
N ASP A 152 -3.86 -43.13 -8.42
CA ASP A 152 -2.49 -43.46 -8.06
C ASP A 152 -1.78 -44.17 -9.23
N ILE A 153 -2.46 -45.11 -9.91
CA ILE A 153 -1.94 -45.78 -11.13
C ILE A 153 -1.59 -44.75 -12.21
N LEU A 154 -2.46 -43.77 -12.46
CA LEU A 154 -2.25 -42.71 -13.46
C LEU A 154 -1.18 -41.68 -13.05
N ARG A 155 -0.89 -41.54 -11.76
CA ARG A 155 0.22 -40.70 -11.26
C ARG A 155 1.56 -41.37 -11.53
N GLU A 156 1.65 -42.67 -11.29
CA GLU A 156 2.84 -43.49 -11.53
C GLU A 156 3.12 -43.67 -13.02
N ASN A 157 2.08 -43.65 -13.85
CA ASN A 157 2.16 -43.86 -15.29
C ASN A 157 1.60 -42.64 -16.07
N PRO A 158 2.33 -41.50 -16.12
CA PRO A 158 1.83 -40.26 -16.72
C PRO A 158 1.76 -40.27 -18.26
N GLY A 159 2.15 -41.36 -18.94
CA GLY A 159 2.30 -41.41 -20.39
C GLY A 159 3.51 -40.64 -20.92
N GLN A 160 3.75 -40.75 -22.22
CA GLN A 160 4.77 -40.00 -22.95
C GLN A 160 4.12 -38.93 -23.86
N PRO A 161 4.86 -37.89 -24.27
CA PRO A 161 4.35 -36.90 -25.23
C PRO A 161 3.82 -37.58 -26.50
N ASN A 162 2.57 -37.29 -26.87
CA ASN A 162 1.86 -37.89 -28.02
C ASN A 162 1.67 -39.42 -27.94
N GLN A 163 1.95 -40.03 -26.79
CA GLN A 163 1.79 -41.46 -26.52
C GLN A 163 1.09 -41.63 -25.17
N PRO A 164 -0.25 -41.53 -25.16
CA PRO A 164 -1.03 -41.64 -23.93
C PRO A 164 -0.88 -43.01 -23.27
N TYR A 165 -0.90 -43.01 -21.94
CA TYR A 165 -0.96 -44.25 -21.16
C TYR A 165 -2.40 -44.66 -20.91
N TYR A 166 -2.70 -45.95 -21.03
CA TYR A 166 -3.99 -46.53 -20.68
C TYR A 166 -3.80 -47.60 -19.60
N SER A 167 -4.60 -47.51 -18.53
CA SER A 167 -4.65 -48.59 -17.54
C SER A 167 -5.21 -49.88 -18.18
N PRO A 168 -4.83 -51.07 -17.68
CA PRO A 168 -5.41 -52.33 -18.15
C PRO A 168 -6.94 -52.38 -18.09
N GLN A 169 -7.54 -51.75 -17.08
CA GLN A 169 -8.99 -51.68 -16.91
C GLN A 169 -9.66 -50.82 -17.99
N ALA A 170 -9.02 -49.72 -18.38
CA ALA A 170 -9.50 -48.87 -19.47
C ALA A 170 -9.40 -49.58 -20.83
N LEU A 171 -8.30 -50.27 -21.10
CA LEU A 171 -8.09 -51.03 -22.34
C LEU A 171 -9.12 -52.16 -22.50
N ASN A 172 -9.33 -52.94 -21.45
CA ASN A 172 -10.32 -54.02 -21.45
C ASN A 172 -11.73 -53.48 -21.74
N ARG A 173 -12.12 -52.36 -21.11
CA ARG A 173 -13.42 -51.72 -21.36
C ARG A 173 -13.57 -51.11 -22.74
N LEU A 174 -12.47 -50.69 -23.37
CA LEU A 174 -12.46 -50.18 -24.74
C LEU A 174 -12.39 -51.31 -25.79
N GLY A 175 -12.13 -52.55 -25.37
CA GLY A 175 -11.86 -53.66 -26.29
C GLY A 175 -10.54 -53.50 -27.06
N TRP A 176 -9.57 -52.78 -26.49
CA TRP A 176 -8.27 -52.49 -27.09
C TRP A 176 -7.19 -53.45 -26.56
N GLU A 177 -6.30 -53.92 -27.42
CA GLU A 177 -5.12 -54.70 -27.02
C GLU A 177 -4.12 -53.84 -26.22
N LEU A 178 -3.26 -54.47 -25.41
CA LEU A 178 -2.28 -53.81 -24.54
C LEU A 178 -1.31 -52.86 -25.28
N ASP A 179 -1.08 -53.09 -26.58
CA ASP A 179 -0.23 -52.25 -27.44
C ASP A 179 -1.01 -51.29 -28.37
N ALA A 180 -2.34 -51.25 -28.26
CA ALA A 180 -3.18 -50.41 -29.11
C ALA A 180 -3.00 -48.93 -28.79
N ARG A 181 -2.51 -48.15 -29.78
CA ARG A 181 -2.41 -46.68 -29.67
C ARG A 181 -3.70 -46.03 -30.18
N PRO A 182 -4.33 -45.12 -29.41
CA PRO A 182 -5.44 -44.30 -29.90
C PRO A 182 -4.97 -43.45 -31.09
N GLY A 183 -5.57 -43.68 -32.27
CA GLY A 183 -5.19 -43.00 -33.51
C GLY A 183 -4.89 -43.91 -34.70
N LYS A 184 -4.98 -45.25 -34.56
CA LYS A 184 -4.99 -46.20 -35.70
C LYS A 184 -6.37 -46.41 -36.35
N LEU A 185 -7.40 -45.69 -35.91
CA LEU A 185 -8.67 -45.62 -36.62
C LEU A 185 -8.42 -44.89 -37.95
N ALA A 186 -8.45 -45.63 -39.07
CA ALA A 186 -8.13 -45.12 -40.41
C ALA A 186 -9.01 -43.92 -40.80
N GLU A 187 -10.24 -43.85 -40.27
CA GLU A 187 -11.11 -42.70 -40.30
C GLU A 187 -11.68 -42.47 -38.88
N LEU A 188 -11.55 -41.25 -38.35
CA LEU A 188 -12.27 -40.86 -37.14
C LEU A 188 -13.77 -40.89 -37.45
N PRO A 189 -14.60 -41.66 -36.73
CA PRO A 189 -16.03 -41.64 -36.98
C PRO A 189 -16.57 -40.21 -36.86
N PRO A 190 -17.52 -39.79 -37.71
CA PRO A 190 -18.14 -38.48 -37.60
C PRO A 190 -18.67 -38.33 -36.18
N PHE A 191 -18.49 -37.14 -35.61
CA PHE A 191 -18.93 -36.86 -34.26
C PHE A 191 -20.42 -37.20 -34.19
N PRO A 192 -20.86 -38.14 -33.33
CA PRO A 192 -22.27 -38.34 -33.13
C PRO A 192 -22.85 -37.01 -32.72
N GLN A 193 -24.01 -36.63 -33.26
CA GLN A 193 -24.76 -35.50 -32.72
C GLN A 193 -24.95 -35.79 -31.24
N LEU A 194 -24.17 -35.11 -30.41
CA LEU A 194 -24.39 -35.13 -28.98
C LEU A 194 -25.79 -34.57 -28.79
N PRO A 195 -26.63 -35.17 -27.93
CA PRO A 195 -27.93 -34.58 -27.60
C PRO A 195 -27.69 -33.12 -27.22
N ASP A 196 -28.58 -32.22 -27.67
CA ASP A 196 -28.55 -30.82 -27.26
C ASP A 196 -28.29 -30.78 -25.77
N THR A 197 -27.17 -30.17 -25.38
CA THR A 197 -26.81 -30.02 -23.97
C THR A 197 -28.03 -29.42 -23.30
N PRO A 198 -28.73 -30.13 -22.38
CA PRO A 198 -29.85 -29.54 -21.70
C PRO A 198 -29.31 -28.25 -21.09
N GLU A 199 -30.00 -27.12 -21.30
CA GLU A 199 -29.69 -25.87 -20.64
C GLU A 199 -29.54 -26.18 -19.15
N ARG A 200 -28.29 -26.34 -18.69
CA ARG A 200 -28.05 -26.52 -17.27
C ARG A 200 -28.47 -25.19 -16.69
N LYS A 201 -29.56 -25.19 -15.92
CA LYS A 201 -29.94 -24.08 -15.03
C LYS A 201 -28.64 -23.51 -14.47
N ARG A 202 -28.53 -22.18 -14.38
CA ARG A 202 -27.44 -21.47 -13.68
C ARG A 202 -27.43 -21.81 -12.17
N LEU A 203 -27.38 -23.09 -11.82
CA LEU A 203 -27.20 -23.60 -10.48
C LEU A 203 -25.73 -23.38 -10.10
N GLY A 204 -25.48 -23.00 -8.85
CA GLY A 204 -24.13 -22.79 -8.33
C GLY A 204 -23.68 -21.35 -8.05
N LYS A 205 -24.43 -20.30 -8.42
CA LYS A 205 -24.10 -18.93 -7.94
C LYS A 205 -24.43 -18.74 -6.45
N GLN A 206 -25.44 -19.43 -5.93
CA GLN A 206 -25.87 -19.25 -4.54
C GLN A 206 -24.90 -19.88 -3.53
N HIS A 207 -24.35 -21.08 -3.79
CA HIS A 207 -23.49 -21.80 -2.83
C HIS A 207 -22.00 -21.85 -3.19
N GLY A 208 -21.61 -21.52 -4.43
CA GLY A 208 -20.20 -21.58 -4.87
C GLY A 208 -19.24 -20.69 -4.06
N HIS A 209 -19.77 -19.66 -3.38
CA HIS A 209 -18.98 -18.82 -2.49
C HIS A 209 -18.52 -19.53 -1.21
N HIS A 210 -19.20 -20.58 -0.75
CA HIS A 210 -18.76 -21.36 0.43
C HIS A 210 -17.42 -22.07 0.16
N PHE A 211 -17.19 -22.52 -1.07
CA PHE A 211 -15.97 -23.24 -1.48
C PHE A 211 -14.81 -22.33 -1.87
N ILE A 212 -14.92 -21.03 -1.62
CA ILE A 212 -13.84 -20.06 -1.78
C ILE A 212 -13.62 -19.46 -0.40
N HIS A 213 -12.37 -19.35 0.05
CA HIS A 213 -12.08 -18.70 1.33
C HIS A 213 -12.66 -17.28 1.34
N SER A 214 -13.28 -16.88 2.44
CA SER A 214 -13.90 -15.55 2.61
C SER A 214 -12.98 -14.38 2.23
N ARG A 215 -11.68 -14.51 2.53
CA ARG A 215 -10.60 -13.57 2.14
C ARG A 215 -10.45 -13.36 0.62
N PHE A 216 -10.92 -14.29 -0.23
CA PHE A 216 -10.68 -14.30 -1.67
C PHE A 216 -11.95 -14.21 -2.54
N HIS A 217 -13.12 -14.04 -1.91
CA HIS A 217 -14.44 -13.94 -2.56
C HIS A 217 -14.55 -12.85 -3.65
N ARG A 218 -13.67 -11.84 -3.64
CA ARG A 218 -13.73 -10.68 -4.56
C ARG A 218 -12.50 -10.48 -5.44
N LEU A 219 -11.54 -11.40 -5.40
CA LEU A 219 -10.31 -11.26 -6.17
C LEU A 219 -10.48 -11.92 -7.54
N ASN A 220 -10.31 -11.17 -8.63
CA ASN A 220 -10.20 -11.73 -9.97
C ASN A 220 -8.76 -11.52 -10.46
N PRO A 221 -7.79 -12.33 -10.01
CA PRO A 221 -6.41 -12.11 -10.38
C PRO A 221 -6.24 -12.34 -11.87
N ALA A 222 -5.71 -11.34 -12.58
CA ALA A 222 -5.20 -11.52 -13.93
C ALA A 222 -4.07 -12.56 -13.93
N ALA A 223 -3.70 -13.10 -15.10
CA ALA A 223 -2.50 -13.93 -15.15
C ALA A 223 -1.29 -13.18 -14.62
N ASP A 224 -0.49 -13.92 -13.86
CA ASP A 224 0.64 -13.39 -13.14
C ASP A 224 1.73 -14.45 -12.99
N VAL A 225 2.97 -14.02 -12.86
CA VAL A 225 4.13 -14.89 -12.70
C VAL A 225 4.98 -14.36 -11.57
N ARG A 226 5.10 -15.13 -10.49
CA ARG A 226 5.81 -14.72 -9.28
C ARG A 226 6.97 -15.65 -8.98
N HIS A 227 8.09 -15.08 -8.53
CA HIS A 227 9.11 -15.88 -7.86
C HIS A 227 8.70 -16.06 -6.40
N SER A 228 8.17 -17.24 -6.10
CA SER A 228 7.40 -17.55 -4.89
C SER A 228 7.97 -18.80 -4.20
N VAL A 229 7.33 -19.22 -3.10
CA VAL A 229 7.64 -20.45 -2.36
C VAL A 229 6.38 -21.32 -2.35
N CYS A 230 6.56 -22.60 -2.68
CA CYS A 230 5.55 -23.63 -2.55
C CYS A 230 5.90 -24.53 -1.35
N CYS A 231 4.95 -24.76 -0.46
CA CYS A 231 5.02 -25.76 0.59
C CYS A 231 3.97 -26.85 0.29
N CYS A 232 4.44 -28.08 0.08
CA CYS A 232 3.55 -29.24 -0.05
C CYS A 232 3.56 -30.01 1.26
N LEU A 233 2.38 -30.44 1.71
CA LEU A 233 2.19 -31.25 2.92
C LEU A 233 1.54 -32.59 2.56
N SER A 234 1.88 -33.65 3.29
CA SER A 234 1.20 -34.94 3.24
C SER A 234 0.95 -35.48 4.66
N LEU A 235 -0.31 -35.82 4.94
CA LEU A 235 -0.80 -36.27 6.24
C LEU A 235 -1.30 -37.72 6.14
N ASP A 236 -0.96 -38.55 7.12
CA ASP A 236 -1.32 -39.97 7.20
C ASP A 236 -2.78 -40.19 7.65
N GLU A 237 -3.72 -39.51 6.98
CA GLU A 237 -5.14 -39.64 7.25
C GLU A 237 -5.86 -40.30 6.08
N PRO A 238 -6.64 -41.37 6.34
CA PRO A 238 -7.38 -42.04 5.29
C PRO A 238 -8.52 -41.14 4.80
N PRO A 239 -8.88 -41.22 3.50
CA PRO A 239 -9.98 -40.43 2.93
C PRO A 239 -11.34 -40.70 3.59
N ASP A 240 -11.51 -41.89 4.17
CA ASP A 240 -12.73 -42.32 4.87
C ASP A 240 -12.71 -41.95 6.38
N GLY A 241 -11.63 -41.35 6.87
CA GLY A 241 -11.46 -40.93 8.27
C GLY A 241 -12.07 -39.56 8.58
N PRO A 242 -11.98 -39.09 9.84
CA PRO A 242 -12.42 -37.76 10.24
C PRO A 242 -11.42 -36.71 9.76
N LEU A 243 -11.55 -36.28 8.50
CA LEU A 243 -10.65 -35.30 7.87
C LEU A 243 -10.95 -33.85 8.28
N GLU A 244 -12.11 -33.58 8.88
CA GLU A 244 -12.58 -32.24 9.25
C GLU A 244 -11.59 -31.51 10.18
N PRO A 245 -11.10 -32.10 11.29
CA PRO A 245 -10.14 -31.42 12.19
C PRO A 245 -8.83 -31.08 11.50
N THR A 246 -8.43 -31.89 10.52
CA THR A 246 -7.14 -31.77 9.85
C THR A 246 -7.20 -30.76 8.71
N ILE A 247 -8.29 -30.74 7.96
CA ILE A 247 -8.57 -29.66 7.02
C ILE A 247 -8.65 -28.32 7.77
N GLN A 248 -9.33 -28.29 8.93
CA GLN A 248 -9.38 -27.10 9.77
C GLN A 248 -7.99 -26.67 10.29
N ALA A 249 -7.16 -27.62 10.71
CA ALA A 249 -5.78 -27.33 11.14
C ALA A 249 -4.90 -26.81 9.99
N LEU A 250 -5.03 -27.38 8.79
CA LEU A 250 -4.34 -26.93 7.59
C LEU A 250 -4.72 -25.50 7.20
N GLU A 251 -6.01 -25.18 7.24
CA GLU A 251 -6.49 -23.82 6.98
C GLU A 251 -6.03 -22.83 8.04
N LEU A 252 -6.04 -23.23 9.32
CA LEU A 252 -5.53 -22.40 10.40
C LEU A 252 -4.03 -22.13 10.24
N LEU A 253 -3.23 -23.13 9.87
CA LEU A 253 -1.82 -22.95 9.54
C LEU A 253 -1.63 -22.01 8.36
N ALA A 254 -2.43 -22.17 7.30
CA ALA A 254 -2.41 -21.27 6.15
C ALA A 254 -2.72 -19.82 6.56
N VAL A 255 -3.69 -19.63 7.46
CA VAL A 255 -4.05 -18.32 8.01
C VAL A 255 -2.93 -17.71 8.86
N ILE A 256 -2.35 -18.47 9.80
CA ILE A 256 -1.30 -18.00 10.72
C ILE A 256 -0.06 -17.55 9.95
N TYR A 257 0.30 -18.30 8.91
CA TYR A 257 1.49 -18.03 8.12
C TYR A 257 1.21 -17.23 6.85
N ASP A 258 -0.03 -16.78 6.64
CA ASP A 258 -0.47 -15.99 5.50
C ASP A 258 -0.09 -16.65 4.16
N ALA A 259 -0.41 -17.94 4.05
CA ALA A 259 -0.26 -18.79 2.88
C ALA A 259 -1.62 -19.00 2.20
N PHE A 260 -1.59 -19.19 0.89
CA PHE A 260 -2.76 -19.53 0.10
C PHE A 260 -2.85 -21.04 -0.10
N LEU A 261 -3.93 -21.65 0.41
CA LEU A 261 -4.23 -23.05 0.19
C LEU A 261 -4.76 -23.24 -1.24
N ALA A 262 -3.89 -23.68 -2.14
CA ALA A 262 -4.17 -23.75 -3.57
C ALA A 262 -4.93 -25.03 -3.97
N ALA A 263 -4.63 -26.15 -3.32
CA ALA A 263 -5.29 -27.43 -3.59
C ALA A 263 -5.19 -28.39 -2.40
N ILE A 264 -6.21 -29.24 -2.25
CA ILE A 264 -6.22 -30.44 -1.40
C ILE A 264 -6.56 -31.65 -2.28
N TYR A 265 -5.85 -32.77 -2.11
CA TYR A 265 -6.07 -33.99 -2.88
C TYR A 265 -5.64 -35.25 -2.11
N VAL A 266 -6.13 -36.40 -2.54
CA VAL A 266 -5.77 -37.70 -1.95
C VAL A 266 -4.81 -38.44 -2.87
N ARG A 267 -3.71 -38.97 -2.31
CA ARG A 267 -2.73 -39.80 -3.00
C ARG A 267 -2.15 -40.85 -2.06
N HIS A 268 -2.11 -42.12 -2.49
CA HIS A 268 -1.70 -43.26 -1.66
C HIS A 268 -2.43 -43.33 -0.31
N LYS A 269 -3.75 -43.10 -0.33
CA LYS A 269 -4.63 -43.03 0.87
C LYS A 269 -4.21 -41.97 1.91
N ARG A 270 -3.49 -40.93 1.50
CA ARG A 270 -3.07 -39.80 2.35
C ARG A 270 -3.66 -38.50 1.84
N LEU A 271 -3.91 -37.56 2.72
CA LEU A 271 -4.30 -36.19 2.38
C LEU A 271 -3.05 -35.37 2.02
N HIS A 272 -3.07 -34.70 0.88
CA HIS A 272 -2.01 -33.80 0.42
C HIS A 272 -2.55 -32.39 0.25
N ALA A 273 -1.74 -31.39 0.58
CA ALA A 273 -2.07 -29.98 0.44
C ALA A 273 -0.95 -29.22 -0.27
N ILE A 274 -1.32 -28.25 -1.11
CA ILE A 274 -0.39 -27.31 -1.76
C ILE A 274 -0.65 -25.91 -1.21
N LEU A 275 0.36 -25.33 -0.58
CA LEU A 275 0.34 -24.01 0.00
C LEU A 275 1.31 -23.10 -0.76
N LEU A 276 0.80 -21.96 -1.23
CA LEU A 276 1.56 -20.98 -1.98
C LEU A 276 1.76 -19.71 -1.16
N PHE A 277 2.98 -19.19 -1.12
CA PHE A 277 3.31 -17.94 -0.46
C PHE A 277 3.34 -16.81 -1.51
N ASP A 278 2.89 -15.61 -1.15
CA ASP A 278 2.69 -14.46 -2.07
C ASP A 278 1.53 -14.57 -3.06
N PHE A 279 0.55 -15.43 -2.83
CA PHE A 279 -0.69 -15.40 -3.59
C PHE A 279 -1.84 -15.08 -2.64
N PRO A 280 -2.77 -14.18 -2.98
CA PRO A 280 -2.81 -13.29 -4.15
C PRO A 280 -1.97 -12.00 -3.97
N HIS A 281 -1.41 -11.74 -2.79
CA HIS A 281 -0.62 -10.54 -2.49
C HIS A 281 0.82 -10.88 -2.09
N ASN A 282 1.79 -10.07 -2.51
CA ASN A 282 3.18 -10.22 -2.10
C ASN A 282 3.35 -9.81 -0.63
N LYS A 283 4.09 -10.59 0.14
CA LYS A 283 4.17 -10.41 1.59
C LYS A 283 5.60 -10.68 2.08
N VAL A 284 6.11 -9.77 2.91
CA VAL A 284 7.46 -9.82 3.49
C VAL A 284 7.77 -11.17 4.14
N ASN A 285 9.03 -11.60 4.09
CA ASN A 285 9.54 -12.83 4.73
C ASN A 285 8.87 -14.15 4.30
N LYS A 286 8.30 -14.21 3.09
CA LYS A 286 7.66 -15.41 2.51
C LYS A 286 8.42 -16.73 2.70
N MET A 287 9.73 -16.73 2.49
CA MET A 287 10.58 -17.92 2.62
C MET A 287 10.69 -18.38 4.07
N GLN A 288 10.80 -17.44 5.02
CA GLN A 288 10.83 -17.76 6.44
C GLN A 288 9.48 -18.28 6.92
N ARG A 289 8.37 -17.66 6.48
CA ARG A 289 7.01 -18.13 6.77
C ARG A 289 6.79 -19.55 6.25
N ALA A 290 7.23 -19.84 5.02
CA ALA A 290 7.16 -21.17 4.43
C ALA A 290 7.97 -22.23 5.19
N CYS A 291 9.21 -21.91 5.54
CA CYS A 291 10.04 -22.83 6.35
C CYS A 291 9.42 -23.10 7.73
N ARG A 292 8.88 -22.08 8.40
CA ARG A 292 8.24 -22.24 9.71
C ARG A 292 6.95 -23.05 9.62
N LEU A 293 6.09 -22.76 8.64
CA LEU A 293 4.87 -23.55 8.41
C LEU A 293 5.22 -25.02 8.18
N ALA A 294 6.21 -25.32 7.33
CA ALA A 294 6.61 -26.70 7.06
C ALA A 294 7.12 -27.42 8.31
N LEU A 295 7.92 -26.74 9.13
CA LEU A 295 8.41 -27.29 10.41
C LEU A 295 7.29 -27.46 11.43
N GLU A 296 6.34 -26.54 11.49
CA GLU A 296 5.18 -26.64 12.38
C GLU A 296 4.25 -27.77 11.98
N ALA A 297 3.93 -27.88 10.69
CA ALA A 297 3.16 -29.00 10.14
C ALA A 297 3.84 -30.34 10.42
N ALA A 298 5.16 -30.42 10.19
CA ALA A 298 5.93 -31.62 10.46
C ALA A 298 5.94 -31.97 11.95
N THR A 299 6.26 -31.04 12.84
CA THR A 299 6.42 -31.33 14.27
C THR A 299 5.08 -31.56 14.99
N ARG A 300 4.05 -30.74 14.72
CA ARG A 300 2.77 -30.80 15.45
C ARG A 300 1.79 -31.79 14.87
N HIS A 301 1.72 -31.85 13.55
CA HIS A 301 0.74 -32.68 12.85
C HIS A 301 1.37 -33.96 12.28
N LYS A 302 2.65 -34.23 12.62
CA LYS A 302 3.44 -35.35 12.07
C LYS A 302 3.41 -35.41 10.54
N ALA A 303 3.17 -34.26 9.88
CA ALA A 303 3.07 -34.19 8.44
C ALA A 303 4.43 -34.46 7.80
N ARG A 304 4.41 -35.00 6.59
CA ARG A 304 5.54 -34.88 5.66
C ARG A 304 5.44 -33.49 5.04
N ALA A 305 6.52 -32.73 5.01
CA ALA A 305 6.52 -31.40 4.43
C ALA A 305 7.68 -31.20 3.44
N ALA A 306 7.45 -30.45 2.38
CA ALA A 306 8.48 -30.09 1.42
C ALA A 306 8.32 -28.65 0.92
N CYS A 307 9.38 -27.84 1.01
CA CYS A 307 9.39 -26.44 0.60
C CYS A 307 10.39 -26.16 -0.53
N CYS A 308 9.92 -25.54 -1.60
CA CYS A 308 10.77 -25.13 -2.73
C CYS A 308 10.47 -23.69 -3.13
N THR A 309 11.51 -22.95 -3.52
CA THR A 309 11.35 -21.62 -4.13
C THR A 309 11.61 -21.63 -5.63
N GLY A 310 10.83 -20.86 -6.39
CA GLY A 310 10.95 -20.74 -7.84
C GLY A 310 9.79 -19.99 -8.47
N TYR A 311 9.74 -19.95 -9.80
CA TYR A 311 8.64 -19.31 -10.52
C TYR A 311 7.36 -20.14 -10.46
N ILE A 312 6.27 -19.48 -10.12
CA ILE A 312 4.90 -20.01 -10.09
C ILE A 312 4.04 -19.06 -10.92
N PHE A 313 3.29 -19.63 -11.85
CA PHE A 313 2.36 -18.92 -12.70
C PHE A 313 0.98 -19.03 -12.06
N SER A 314 0.20 -17.97 -12.12
CA SER A 314 -1.24 -17.98 -11.85
C SER A 314 -1.93 -17.67 -13.15
N MET A 315 -2.78 -18.58 -13.64
CA MET A 315 -3.47 -18.42 -14.91
C MET A 315 -4.88 -19.00 -14.83
N ALA A 316 -5.83 -18.45 -15.59
CA ALA A 316 -7.14 -19.07 -15.69
C ALA A 316 -7.12 -20.18 -16.76
N ALA A 317 -7.66 -21.35 -16.45
CA ALA A 317 -7.90 -22.43 -17.41
C ALA A 317 -9.41 -22.66 -17.55
N GLY A 318 -9.90 -22.72 -18.80
CA GLY A 318 -11.32 -22.94 -19.13
C GLY A 318 -12.17 -21.66 -19.22
N LYS A 319 -13.39 -21.79 -19.78
CA LYS A 319 -14.43 -20.74 -19.84
C LYS A 319 -15.61 -20.99 -18.90
N ASP A 320 -16.34 -19.92 -18.57
CA ASP A 320 -17.60 -19.93 -17.80
C ASP A 320 -17.55 -20.73 -16.48
N LEU A 321 -18.43 -21.72 -16.30
CA LEU A 321 -18.54 -22.57 -15.11
C LEU A 321 -17.36 -23.53 -14.92
N TRP A 322 -16.45 -23.65 -15.89
CA TRP A 322 -15.26 -24.49 -15.84
C TRP A 322 -13.97 -23.68 -15.67
N LYS A 323 -14.08 -22.36 -15.48
CA LYS A 323 -12.94 -21.47 -15.29
C LYS A 323 -12.34 -21.64 -13.89
N ALA A 324 -11.11 -22.14 -13.80
CA ALA A 324 -10.33 -22.19 -12.55
C ALA A 324 -9.00 -21.46 -12.66
N THR A 325 -8.50 -20.96 -11.53
CA THR A 325 -7.10 -20.54 -11.41
C THR A 325 -6.20 -21.77 -11.25
N PHE A 326 -5.28 -21.94 -12.19
CA PHE A 326 -4.27 -22.98 -12.27
C PHE A 326 -2.88 -22.42 -11.90
N PHE A 327 -2.07 -23.24 -11.22
CA PHE A 327 -0.76 -22.85 -10.72
C PHE A 327 0.38 -23.75 -11.22
N PRO A 328 0.79 -23.68 -12.50
CA PRO A 328 1.96 -24.40 -12.95
C PRO A 328 3.23 -23.71 -12.46
N GLY A 329 4.28 -24.48 -12.14
CA GLY A 329 5.56 -23.88 -11.75
C GLY A 329 6.63 -24.88 -11.32
N GLU A 330 7.90 -24.56 -11.58
CA GLU A 330 9.07 -25.37 -11.20
C GLU A 330 9.15 -25.59 -9.68
N ALA A 331 8.67 -24.62 -8.89
CA ALA A 331 8.65 -24.73 -7.44
C ALA A 331 7.70 -25.83 -6.95
N ILE A 332 6.51 -25.92 -7.54
CA ILE A 332 5.47 -26.88 -7.15
C ILE A 332 5.90 -28.30 -7.53
N THR A 333 6.35 -28.49 -8.78
CA THR A 333 6.83 -29.80 -9.26
C THR A 333 7.98 -30.34 -8.42
N ARG A 334 8.93 -29.46 -8.03
CA ARG A 334 10.05 -29.89 -7.17
C ARG A 334 9.60 -30.14 -5.72
N ALA A 335 8.69 -29.35 -5.18
CA ALA A 335 8.15 -29.58 -3.83
C ALA A 335 7.41 -30.91 -3.75
N GLN A 336 6.58 -31.24 -4.74
CA GLN A 336 5.90 -32.55 -4.80
C GLN A 336 6.89 -33.73 -4.90
N LYS A 337 7.93 -33.62 -5.73
CA LYS A 337 8.99 -34.65 -5.81
C LYS A 337 9.79 -34.78 -4.51
N LEU A 338 10.10 -33.67 -3.84
CA LEU A 338 10.79 -33.71 -2.55
C LEU A 338 9.90 -34.30 -1.45
N LEU A 339 8.59 -34.08 -1.50
CA LEU A 339 7.65 -34.61 -0.52
C LEU A 339 7.66 -36.14 -0.48
N GLU A 340 7.88 -36.80 -1.62
CA GLU A 340 7.99 -38.27 -1.71
C GLU A 340 9.20 -38.82 -0.94
N LEU A 341 10.23 -38.01 -0.73
CA LEU A 341 11.43 -38.38 0.04
C LEU A 341 11.26 -38.11 1.55
N ALA A 342 10.26 -37.33 1.95
CA ALA A 342 10.06 -36.92 3.34
C ALA A 342 9.41 -38.04 4.18
N ARG A 343 9.89 -38.23 5.41
CA ARG A 343 9.28 -39.13 6.40
C ARG A 343 8.23 -38.40 7.26
N PRO A 344 7.29 -39.11 7.91
CA PRO A 344 6.40 -38.49 8.89
C PRO A 344 7.17 -37.64 9.90
N GLY A 345 6.72 -36.41 10.10
CA GLY A 345 7.37 -35.45 10.98
C GLY A 345 8.66 -34.82 10.44
N GLU A 346 8.96 -35.01 9.15
CA GLU A 346 10.13 -34.44 8.48
C GLU A 346 9.72 -33.33 7.51
N ALA A 347 10.43 -32.20 7.57
CA ALA A 347 10.34 -31.12 6.60
C ALA A 347 11.59 -31.10 5.72
N LEU A 348 11.40 -31.08 4.40
CA LEU A 348 12.48 -31.03 3.42
C LEU A 348 12.47 -29.71 2.64
N ALA A 349 13.63 -29.34 2.09
CA ALA A 349 13.80 -28.14 1.28
C ALA A 349 14.83 -28.31 0.16
N ASP A 350 14.72 -27.47 -0.88
CA ASP A 350 15.66 -27.46 -2.00
C ASP A 350 16.89 -26.57 -1.77
N HIS A 351 17.90 -26.73 -2.63
CA HIS A 351 19.13 -25.93 -2.56
C HIS A 351 18.91 -24.42 -2.74
N LYS A 352 17.90 -24.00 -3.52
CA LYS A 352 17.61 -22.57 -3.74
C LYS A 352 17.15 -21.93 -2.42
N LEU A 353 16.21 -22.59 -1.73
CA LEU A 353 15.72 -22.14 -0.43
C LEU A 353 16.83 -22.19 0.63
N ARG A 354 17.65 -23.24 0.66
CA ARG A 354 18.84 -23.34 1.54
C ARG A 354 19.78 -22.16 1.34
N ASN A 355 20.13 -21.82 0.10
CA ASN A 355 21.07 -20.73 -0.16
C ASN A 355 20.56 -19.37 0.36
N GLN A 356 19.23 -19.17 0.37
CA GLN A 356 18.63 -17.92 0.85
C GLN A 356 18.33 -17.93 2.35
N GLN A 357 18.11 -19.10 2.96
CA GLN A 357 17.62 -19.24 4.34
C GLN A 357 18.57 -19.97 5.30
N HIS A 358 19.78 -20.34 4.87
CA HIS A 358 20.77 -21.05 5.71
C HIS A 358 21.15 -20.35 7.02
N ASN A 359 20.96 -19.03 7.12
CA ASN A 359 21.21 -18.26 8.35
C ASN A 359 19.99 -18.19 9.28
N SER A 360 18.82 -18.66 8.83
CA SER A 360 17.57 -18.64 9.61
C SER A 360 17.11 -20.02 10.04
N PHE A 361 17.55 -21.07 9.34
CA PHE A 361 17.18 -22.47 9.58
C PHE A 361 18.37 -23.39 9.34
N ILE A 362 18.32 -24.58 9.94
CA ILE A 362 19.28 -25.66 9.70
C ILE A 362 18.88 -26.39 8.42
N PHE A 363 19.85 -26.67 7.56
CA PHE A 363 19.68 -27.46 6.35
C PHE A 363 20.70 -28.60 6.34
N THR A 364 20.27 -29.80 6.66
CA THR A 364 21.13 -31.00 6.67
C THR A 364 20.99 -31.74 5.34
N PRO A 365 22.06 -31.94 4.56
CA PRO A 365 21.95 -32.63 3.28
C PRO A 365 21.47 -34.08 3.45
N LEU A 366 20.56 -34.53 2.60
CA LEU A 366 20.13 -35.93 2.52
C LEU A 366 21.21 -36.78 1.81
N LYS A 367 21.52 -37.97 2.36
CA LYS A 367 22.47 -38.92 1.75
C LYS A 367 21.91 -39.47 0.42
N ARG A 368 22.78 -39.60 -0.59
CA ARG A 368 22.43 -39.95 -1.99
C ARG A 368 21.74 -41.32 -2.18
N GLU A 369 21.84 -42.23 -1.22
CA GLU A 369 21.37 -43.63 -1.34
C GLU A 369 19.83 -43.80 -1.32
N GLN A 370 19.05 -42.73 -1.13
CA GLN A 370 17.58 -42.78 -1.11
C GLN A 370 16.91 -42.30 -2.42
N ALA A 371 17.69 -41.92 -3.44
CA ALA A 371 17.15 -41.43 -4.70
C ALA A 371 17.11 -42.55 -5.75
N ALA A 372 15.97 -43.23 -5.89
CA ALA A 372 15.71 -44.08 -7.04
C ALA A 372 15.57 -43.21 -8.31
N SER A 373 16.34 -43.57 -9.34
CA SER A 373 16.34 -43.12 -10.74
C SER A 373 16.31 -41.60 -11.05
N GLY A 374 17.45 -41.08 -11.51
CA GLY A 374 17.59 -39.79 -12.19
C GLY A 374 17.98 -38.62 -11.29
N ALA A 375 18.85 -37.74 -11.81
CA ALA A 375 19.48 -36.58 -11.16
C ALA A 375 18.75 -36.06 -9.91
N ALA A 376 19.10 -36.63 -8.74
CA ALA A 376 18.40 -36.36 -7.49
C ALA A 376 18.40 -34.85 -7.21
N PRO A 377 17.24 -34.22 -6.95
CA PRO A 377 17.22 -32.82 -6.52
C PRO A 377 18.07 -32.71 -5.24
N ARG A 378 18.99 -31.74 -5.19
CA ARG A 378 19.76 -31.44 -3.97
C ARG A 378 18.78 -31.10 -2.83
N ALA A 379 18.49 -32.10 -2.00
CA ALA A 379 17.50 -32.06 -0.94
C ALA A 379 18.17 -31.91 0.43
N TYR A 380 17.53 -31.13 1.29
CA TYR A 380 18.01 -30.86 2.63
C TYR A 380 16.88 -31.08 3.62
N ARG A 381 17.16 -31.77 4.73
CA ARG A 381 16.30 -31.76 5.91
C ARG A 381 16.33 -30.38 6.53
N LEU A 382 15.16 -29.78 6.62
CA LEU A 382 14.93 -28.50 7.25
C LEU A 382 14.82 -28.71 8.77
N GLY A 383 15.48 -27.86 9.55
CA GLY A 383 15.40 -27.83 11.00
C GLY A 383 15.36 -26.40 11.53
N MET A 384 14.84 -26.22 12.73
CA MET A 384 14.94 -24.93 13.43
C MET A 384 16.37 -24.73 13.93
N LEU A 385 16.86 -23.49 13.91
CA LEU A 385 18.03 -23.14 14.71
C LEU A 385 17.67 -23.32 16.19
N PRO A 386 18.61 -23.75 17.05
CA PRO A 386 18.31 -23.93 18.47
C PRO A 386 17.81 -22.61 19.07
N GLY A 387 16.78 -22.67 19.93
CA GLY A 387 16.19 -21.50 20.59
C GLY A 387 15.00 -20.84 19.85
N GLN A 388 14.80 -21.11 18.57
CA GLN A 388 13.63 -20.60 17.85
C GLN A 388 12.36 -21.44 18.12
N LEU A 389 11.24 -20.77 18.46
CA LEU A 389 9.94 -21.40 18.72
C LEU A 389 9.05 -21.41 17.46
N LEU A 390 8.30 -22.50 17.26
CA LEU A 390 7.22 -22.61 16.27
C LEU A 390 5.94 -21.93 16.83
N THR A 391 5.23 -21.16 16.01
CA THR A 391 4.15 -20.28 16.47
C THR A 391 2.97 -21.07 17.02
N GLY A 392 2.65 -20.89 18.30
CA GLY A 392 1.52 -21.57 18.97
C GLY A 392 1.76 -21.84 20.45
N GLN A 393 2.99 -21.62 20.94
CA GLN A 393 3.13 -21.04 22.27
C GLN A 393 3.10 -19.51 22.13
N PRO A 394 2.51 -18.77 23.09
CA PRO A 394 2.79 -17.35 23.20
C PRO A 394 4.31 -17.22 23.18
N LEU A 395 4.83 -16.39 22.27
CA LEU A 395 6.25 -16.08 22.23
C LEU A 395 6.53 -15.31 23.53
N CYS A 396 6.89 -16.02 24.59
CA CYS A 396 7.26 -15.41 25.85
C CYS A 396 8.46 -14.50 25.54
N MET A 397 8.22 -13.19 25.51
CA MET A 397 9.28 -12.21 25.39
C MET A 397 10.17 -12.37 26.60
N ILE A 398 11.40 -12.82 26.38
CA ILE A 398 12.35 -13.12 27.46
C ILE A 398 12.52 -11.88 28.34
N GLY A 399 12.12 -11.98 29.61
CA GLY A 399 12.29 -10.91 30.59
C GLY A 399 11.33 -9.73 30.44
N ARG A 400 10.18 -9.91 29.76
CA ARG A 400 9.13 -8.88 29.60
C ARG A 400 7.75 -9.34 30.08
N GLU A 401 7.72 -10.32 30.96
CA GLU A 401 6.50 -10.95 31.44
C GLU A 401 5.60 -9.92 32.16
N LYS A 402 6.20 -9.02 32.94
CA LYS A 402 5.49 -7.94 33.66
C LYS A 402 4.88 -6.91 32.71
N GLU A 403 5.68 -6.42 31.76
CA GLU A 403 5.24 -5.42 30.78
C GLU A 403 4.13 -5.97 29.88
N THR A 404 4.21 -7.24 29.50
CA THR A 404 3.20 -7.91 28.67
C THR A 404 1.88 -8.06 29.44
N ALA A 405 1.94 -8.50 30.72
CA ALA A 405 0.77 -8.62 31.57
C ALA A 405 0.09 -7.25 31.81
N LEU A 406 0.88 -6.20 32.02
CA LEU A 406 0.37 -4.83 32.16
C LEU A 406 -0.35 -4.36 30.89
N LEU A 407 0.26 -4.54 29.71
CA LEU A 407 -0.37 -4.17 28.44
C LEU A 407 -1.70 -4.92 28.23
N HIS A 408 -1.73 -6.23 28.54
CA HIS A 408 -2.97 -7.01 28.44
C HIS A 408 -4.08 -6.49 29.37
N SER A 409 -3.74 -6.10 30.61
CA SER A 409 -4.73 -5.51 31.52
C SER A 409 -5.23 -4.17 30.97
N ARG A 410 -4.33 -3.25 30.64
CA ARG A 410 -4.69 -1.89 30.20
C ARG A 410 -5.50 -1.87 28.92
N ILE A 411 -5.18 -2.72 27.95
CA ILE A 411 -5.97 -2.86 26.73
C ILE A 411 -7.39 -3.34 27.07
N ARG A 412 -7.53 -4.33 27.96
CA ARG A 412 -8.83 -4.87 28.35
C ARG A 412 -9.68 -3.82 29.07
N ASP A 413 -9.09 -3.15 30.05
CA ASP A 413 -9.76 -2.16 30.88
C ASP A 413 -10.12 -0.92 30.04
N GLY A 414 -9.22 -0.49 29.16
CA GLY A 414 -9.44 0.69 28.33
C GLY A 414 -10.49 0.51 27.23
N LEU A 415 -10.66 -0.71 26.71
CA LEU A 415 -11.78 -1.00 25.80
C LEU A 415 -13.15 -1.00 26.50
N ALA A 416 -13.18 -1.13 27.83
CA ALA A 416 -14.38 -1.06 28.65
C ALA A 416 -14.63 0.34 29.26
N ALA A 417 -13.68 1.27 29.09
CA ALA A 417 -13.73 2.59 29.71
C ALA A 417 -14.81 3.51 29.09
N SER A 418 -15.23 4.52 29.87
CA SER A 418 -16.21 5.52 29.43
C SER A 418 -15.64 6.56 28.48
N SER A 419 -14.31 6.67 28.35
CA SER A 419 -13.58 7.55 27.44
C SER A 419 -12.47 6.79 26.71
N PRO A 420 -12.04 7.23 25.50
CA PRO A 420 -10.92 6.61 24.80
C PRO A 420 -9.65 6.57 25.67
N GLN A 421 -8.95 5.44 25.64
CA GLN A 421 -7.72 5.22 26.39
C GLN A 421 -6.54 5.00 25.46
N ALA A 422 -5.37 5.47 25.86
CA ALA A 422 -4.13 5.30 25.14
C ALA A 422 -2.99 4.87 26.04
N MET A 423 -2.07 4.10 25.47
CA MET A 423 -0.82 3.74 26.12
C MET A 423 0.36 3.89 25.15
N VAL A 424 1.39 4.62 25.58
CA VAL A 424 2.61 4.83 24.81
C VAL A 424 3.75 4.00 25.40
N VAL A 425 4.19 2.97 24.67
CA VAL A 425 5.37 2.19 25.02
C VAL A 425 6.62 2.91 24.51
N HIS A 426 7.46 3.39 25.41
CA HIS A 426 8.60 4.23 25.04
C HIS A 426 9.94 3.72 25.55
N GLY A 427 11.02 4.11 24.89
CA GLY A 427 12.37 3.71 25.26
C GLY A 427 13.37 3.80 24.10
N ALA A 428 14.62 3.45 24.38
CA ALA A 428 15.71 3.53 23.40
C ALA A 428 15.46 2.67 22.14
N ALA A 429 16.13 2.97 21.03
CA ALA A 429 16.03 2.16 19.82
C ALA A 429 16.52 0.72 20.08
N GLY A 430 15.86 -0.30 19.52
CA GLY A 430 16.27 -1.69 19.67
C GLY A 430 15.81 -2.42 20.95
N VAL A 431 15.21 -1.72 21.93
CA VAL A 431 14.78 -2.33 23.21
C VAL A 431 13.58 -3.28 23.12
N GLY A 432 12.97 -3.42 21.93
CA GLY A 432 11.88 -4.36 21.67
C GLY A 432 10.45 -3.79 21.77
N LYS A 433 10.27 -2.45 21.69
CA LYS A 433 8.95 -1.79 21.85
C LYS A 433 7.89 -2.30 20.87
N SER A 434 8.16 -2.22 19.57
CA SER A 434 7.23 -2.66 18.51
C SER A 434 6.95 -4.15 18.60
N ARG A 435 7.94 -4.94 19.03
CA ARG A 435 7.78 -6.37 19.25
C ARG A 435 6.84 -6.64 20.43
N LEU A 436 7.08 -5.99 21.58
CA LEU A 436 6.24 -6.09 22.77
C LEU A 436 4.79 -5.71 22.46
N ALA A 437 4.58 -4.56 21.81
CA ALA A 437 3.25 -4.08 21.45
C ALA A 437 2.51 -5.05 20.52
N ARG A 438 3.18 -5.57 19.48
CA ARG A 438 2.57 -6.56 18.57
C ARG A 438 2.24 -7.88 19.27
N GLU A 439 3.14 -8.39 20.13
CA GLU A 439 2.85 -9.60 20.91
C GLU A 439 1.67 -9.39 21.87
N ALA A 440 1.56 -8.21 22.50
CA ALA A 440 0.42 -7.87 23.34
C ALA A 440 -0.89 -7.82 22.53
N LEU A 441 -0.88 -7.22 21.34
CA LEU A 441 -2.06 -7.10 20.48
C LEU A 441 -2.55 -8.44 19.93
N ARG A 442 -1.64 -9.40 19.69
CA ARG A 442 -2.01 -10.76 19.22
C ARG A 442 -2.99 -11.46 20.15
N ALA A 443 -2.91 -11.22 21.46
CA ALA A 443 -3.85 -11.78 22.42
C ALA A 443 -5.30 -11.24 22.25
N PHE A 444 -5.48 -10.16 21.48
CA PHE A 444 -6.76 -9.51 21.23
C PHE A 444 -7.24 -9.67 19.78
N GLU A 445 -6.43 -10.28 18.89
CA GLU A 445 -6.82 -10.62 17.52
C GLU A 445 -7.90 -11.71 17.55
N THR A 446 -9.16 -11.28 17.44
CA THR A 446 -10.33 -12.17 17.35
C THR A 446 -11.20 -11.70 16.18
N PRO A 447 -12.01 -12.58 15.56
CA PRO A 447 -12.89 -12.19 14.45
C PRO A 447 -13.86 -11.05 14.78
N ARG A 448 -14.10 -10.79 16.07
CA ARG A 448 -15.01 -9.76 16.59
C ARG A 448 -14.32 -8.44 16.98
N ARG A 449 -13.00 -8.32 16.87
CA ARG A 449 -12.26 -7.08 17.24
C ARG A 449 -11.51 -6.54 16.04
N GLN A 450 -11.60 -5.23 15.81
CA GLN A 450 -10.92 -4.56 14.71
C GLN A 450 -9.57 -4.04 15.20
N VAL A 451 -8.48 -4.71 14.81
CA VAL A 451 -7.11 -4.29 15.12
C VAL A 451 -6.49 -3.68 13.88
N TYR A 452 -6.05 -2.43 13.98
CA TYR A 452 -5.38 -1.70 12.90
C TYR A 452 -3.92 -1.47 13.26
N LEU A 453 -3.00 -1.93 12.40
CA LEU A 453 -1.56 -1.77 12.58
C LEU A 453 -1.06 -0.68 11.63
N LEU A 454 -0.67 0.45 12.19
CA LEU A 454 -0.22 1.65 11.49
C LEU A 454 1.22 1.96 11.87
N ALA A 455 1.94 2.66 11.00
CA ALA A 455 3.32 3.06 11.27
C ALA A 455 3.61 4.45 10.74
N CYS A 456 4.18 5.30 11.58
CA CYS A 456 4.67 6.61 11.16
C CYS A 456 5.93 6.45 10.31
N ARG A 457 6.03 7.21 9.22
CA ARG A 457 7.22 7.21 8.36
C ARG A 457 8.08 8.43 8.73
N PRO A 458 9.40 8.26 8.99
CA PRO A 458 10.29 9.33 9.45
C PRO A 458 10.37 10.58 8.57
N ASP A 459 9.87 10.50 7.34
CA ASP A 459 10.04 11.51 6.30
C ASP A 459 8.81 11.64 5.40
N SER A 460 7.60 11.28 5.86
CA SER A 460 6.41 11.30 5.00
C SER A 460 6.10 12.72 4.52
N PRO A 461 6.20 13.03 3.21
CA PRO A 461 5.69 14.29 2.69
C PRO A 461 4.15 14.29 2.69
N VAL A 462 3.52 13.13 2.90
CA VAL A 462 2.07 12.94 2.90
C VAL A 462 1.52 13.38 4.27
N PRO A 463 0.80 14.52 4.35
CA PRO A 463 0.07 14.87 5.57
C PRO A 463 -1.03 13.83 5.83
N LEU A 464 -1.52 13.76 7.08
CA LEU A 464 -2.59 12.83 7.45
C LEU A 464 -2.21 11.36 7.21
N ASP A 465 -0.93 11.01 7.22
CA ASP A 465 -0.44 9.67 6.86
C ASP A 465 -1.14 8.58 7.69
N ILE A 466 -1.17 8.74 9.02
CA ILE A 466 -1.84 7.78 9.91
C ILE A 466 -3.36 7.73 9.69
N VAL A 467 -3.98 8.88 9.42
CA VAL A 467 -5.43 8.97 9.14
C VAL A 467 -5.75 8.23 7.84
N THR A 468 -4.97 8.45 6.78
CA THR A 468 -5.16 7.79 5.49
C THR A 468 -4.84 6.29 5.56
N GLN A 469 -3.79 5.88 6.28
CA GLN A 469 -3.49 4.47 6.53
C GLN A 469 -4.65 3.79 7.25
N LEU A 470 -5.24 4.43 8.27
CA LEU A 470 -6.40 3.89 8.98
C LEU A 470 -7.61 3.76 8.07
N LEU A 471 -7.95 4.79 7.30
CA LEU A 471 -9.06 4.75 6.33
C LEU A 471 -8.87 3.66 5.28
N ARG A 472 -7.67 3.53 4.73
CA ARG A 472 -7.36 2.48 3.76
C ARG A 472 -7.48 1.10 4.40
N ALA A 473 -6.92 0.89 5.59
CA ALA A 473 -7.00 -0.38 6.30
C ALA A 473 -8.45 -0.73 6.70
N SER A 474 -9.23 0.27 7.13
CA SER A 474 -10.62 0.13 7.50
C SER A 474 -11.56 0.01 6.30
N LEU A 475 -11.14 0.29 5.07
CA LEU A 475 -11.96 0.07 3.87
C LEU A 475 -11.43 -1.07 3.00
N GLY A 476 -10.24 -1.59 3.31
CA GLY A 476 -9.57 -2.64 2.53
C GLY A 476 -9.00 -2.12 1.20
N LEU A 477 -8.52 -0.87 1.18
CA LEU A 477 -7.97 -0.20 0.01
C LEU A 477 -6.45 -0.38 -0.08
N LEU A 478 -5.91 -0.40 -1.30
CA LEU A 478 -4.47 -0.49 -1.56
C LEU A 478 -3.85 0.92 -1.71
N GLU A 479 -2.53 1.05 -1.48
CA GLU A 479 -1.82 2.34 -1.59
C GLU A 479 -1.53 2.77 -3.05
N ASP A 480 -1.27 1.82 -3.96
CA ASP A 480 -0.71 2.09 -5.31
C ASP A 480 -1.71 1.78 -6.45
N GLU A 481 -2.87 2.44 -6.47
CA GLU A 481 -3.87 2.28 -7.54
C GLU A 481 -3.95 3.51 -8.45
N ALA A 482 -4.23 3.29 -9.74
CA ALA A 482 -4.48 4.39 -10.68
C ALA A 482 -5.68 5.23 -10.21
N PRO A 483 -5.65 6.58 -10.28
CA PRO A 483 -6.65 7.45 -9.65
C PRO A 483 -8.11 7.12 -9.98
N ALA A 484 -8.40 6.80 -11.25
CA ALA A 484 -9.77 6.43 -11.68
C ALA A 484 -10.26 5.12 -11.05
N GLN A 485 -9.38 4.13 -10.89
CA GLN A 485 -9.70 2.85 -10.24
C GLN A 485 -9.85 3.02 -8.73
N ALA A 486 -9.03 3.89 -8.13
CA ALA A 486 -9.05 4.19 -6.70
C ALA A 486 -10.38 4.83 -6.26
N VAL A 487 -10.91 5.77 -7.05
CA VAL A 487 -12.23 6.37 -6.79
C VAL A 487 -13.33 5.31 -6.82
N GLN A 488 -13.38 4.49 -7.87
CA GLN A 488 -14.41 3.46 -8.00
C GLN A 488 -14.34 2.46 -6.83
N ARG A 489 -13.15 1.95 -6.52
CA ARG A 489 -12.94 1.00 -5.41
C ARG A 489 -13.30 1.62 -4.06
N PHE A 490 -12.93 2.87 -3.82
CA PHE A 490 -13.31 3.58 -2.61
C PHE A 490 -14.83 3.61 -2.45
N ARG A 491 -15.57 4.03 -3.48
CA ARG A 491 -17.03 4.15 -3.41
C ARG A 491 -17.72 2.80 -3.25
N GLU A 492 -17.25 1.77 -3.95
CA GLU A 492 -17.73 0.40 -3.78
C GLU A 492 -17.47 -0.15 -2.37
N ALA A 493 -16.27 0.09 -1.83
CA ALA A 493 -15.89 -0.33 -0.48
C ALA A 493 -16.71 0.41 0.58
N TRP A 494 -16.89 1.72 0.41
CA TRP A 494 -17.74 2.57 1.24
C TRP A 494 -19.16 2.03 1.27
N GLN A 495 -19.84 1.96 0.12
CA GLN A 495 -21.23 1.48 0.02
C GLN A 495 -21.40 0.09 0.61
N LYS A 496 -20.46 -0.84 0.37
CA LYS A 496 -20.51 -2.18 0.93
C LYS A 496 -20.42 -2.14 2.46
N ARG A 497 -19.52 -1.34 3.01
CA ARG A 497 -19.19 -1.32 4.44
C ARG A 497 -20.19 -0.51 5.26
N THR A 498 -20.71 0.59 4.71
CA THR A 498 -21.62 1.53 5.39
C THR A 498 -23.09 1.35 4.99
N ARG A 499 -23.44 0.27 4.27
CA ARG A 499 -24.83 -0.03 3.86
C ARG A 499 -25.78 -0.01 5.06
N GLY A 500 -26.84 0.81 4.97
CA GLY A 500 -27.84 0.95 6.03
C GLY A 500 -27.35 1.72 7.27
N SER A 501 -26.25 2.47 7.16
CA SER A 501 -25.79 3.40 8.20
C SER A 501 -26.37 4.81 8.02
N SER A 502 -26.22 5.65 9.05
CA SER A 502 -26.53 7.09 9.00
C SER A 502 -25.47 7.93 8.28
N LEU A 503 -24.38 7.32 7.78
CA LEU A 503 -23.30 8.04 7.11
C LEU A 503 -23.72 8.38 5.68
N GLY A 504 -23.94 9.67 5.41
CA GLY A 504 -24.40 10.19 4.12
C GLY A 504 -23.29 10.44 3.09
N GLN A 505 -23.71 10.96 1.92
CA GLN A 505 -22.80 11.27 0.80
C GLN A 505 -21.78 12.37 1.13
N ASP A 506 -22.13 13.30 2.03
CA ASP A 506 -21.19 14.33 2.49
C ASP A 506 -20.03 13.72 3.29
N CYS A 507 -20.31 12.73 4.14
CA CYS A 507 -19.29 12.00 4.89
C CYS A 507 -18.41 11.16 3.95
N GLU A 508 -19.03 10.49 2.96
CA GLU A 508 -18.32 9.75 1.90
C GLU A 508 -17.32 10.65 1.16
N ALA A 509 -17.79 11.81 0.68
CA ALA A 509 -16.99 12.73 -0.10
C ALA A 509 -15.89 13.41 0.72
N ALA A 510 -16.19 13.77 1.98
CA ALA A 510 -15.19 14.33 2.89
C ALA A 510 -14.08 13.33 3.21
N LEU A 511 -14.40 12.06 3.48
CA LEU A 511 -13.36 11.04 3.73
C LEU A 511 -12.60 10.66 2.47
N ALA A 512 -13.27 10.64 1.30
CA ALA A 512 -12.61 10.44 0.01
C ALA A 512 -11.53 11.50 -0.22
N SER A 513 -11.81 12.75 0.15
CA SER A 513 -10.85 13.84 -0.01
C SER A 513 -9.59 13.70 0.86
N LEU A 514 -9.69 13.06 2.04
CA LEU A 514 -8.52 12.74 2.86
C LEU A 514 -7.58 11.76 2.14
N LEU A 515 -8.13 10.92 1.25
CA LEU A 515 -7.37 10.02 0.38
C LEU A 515 -7.00 10.66 -0.97
N ASN A 516 -7.23 11.96 -1.13
CA ASN A 516 -7.07 12.70 -2.38
C ASN A 516 -7.92 12.15 -3.55
N LEU A 517 -9.13 11.67 -3.22
CA LEU A 517 -10.08 11.14 -4.20
C LEU A 517 -11.25 12.12 -4.40
N SER A 518 -11.60 12.40 -5.67
CA SER A 518 -12.77 13.18 -6.04
C SER A 518 -13.37 12.67 -7.36
N TRP A 519 -14.65 12.97 -7.62
CA TRP A 519 -15.36 12.58 -8.84
C TRP A 519 -16.35 13.65 -9.30
N ASP A 520 -16.84 13.52 -10.53
CA ASP A 520 -17.83 14.43 -11.12
C ASP A 520 -19.16 14.34 -10.37
N GLY A 521 -19.70 15.48 -9.95
CA GLY A 521 -20.89 15.55 -9.08
C GLY A 521 -20.62 15.24 -7.60
N SER A 522 -19.35 15.12 -7.17
CA SER A 522 -19.03 15.02 -5.75
C SER A 522 -19.40 16.32 -5.01
N PRO A 523 -20.11 16.25 -3.86
CA PRO A 523 -20.41 17.43 -3.04
C PRO A 523 -19.13 18.11 -2.51
N TRP A 524 -17.97 17.47 -2.64
CA TRP A 524 -16.67 18.01 -2.24
C TRP A 524 -16.12 19.13 -3.15
N ARG A 525 -16.39 19.10 -4.46
CA ARG A 525 -15.75 20.01 -5.43
C ARG A 525 -16.18 21.48 -5.28
N GLY A 526 -17.37 21.73 -4.74
CA GLY A 526 -17.90 23.08 -4.49
C GLY A 526 -17.53 23.66 -3.12
N ILE A 527 -16.74 22.96 -2.30
CA ILE A 527 -16.40 23.40 -0.95
C ILE A 527 -15.16 24.30 -0.99
N ALA A 528 -15.32 25.51 -0.45
CA ALA A 528 -14.24 26.48 -0.34
C ALA A 528 -13.11 25.97 0.56
N PRO A 529 -11.85 26.33 0.28
CA PRO A 529 -10.67 25.89 1.03
C PRO A 529 -10.82 25.91 2.55
N GLU A 530 -11.42 26.98 3.09
CA GLU A 530 -11.54 27.25 4.51
C GLU A 530 -12.56 26.32 5.21
N ALA A 531 -13.59 25.87 4.49
CA ALA A 531 -14.63 24.97 5.02
C ALA A 531 -14.29 23.47 4.92
N ARG A 532 -13.18 23.11 4.25
CA ARG A 532 -12.81 21.71 4.02
C ARG A 532 -12.39 20.99 5.31
N LEU A 533 -11.50 21.61 6.09
CA LEU A 533 -10.93 20.97 7.27
C LEU A 533 -11.98 20.62 8.34
N PRO A 534 -12.88 21.52 8.76
CA PRO A 534 -13.92 21.17 9.74
C PRO A 534 -14.85 20.04 9.26
N ARG A 535 -15.19 20.01 7.96
CA ARG A 535 -16.02 18.93 7.39
C ARG A 535 -15.29 17.59 7.37
N GLN A 536 -14.00 17.57 7.04
CA GLN A 536 -13.18 16.37 7.13
C GLN A 536 -13.09 15.84 8.56
N GLN A 537 -12.90 16.73 9.53
CA GLN A 537 -12.82 16.39 10.96
C GLN A 537 -14.14 15.80 11.48
N GLN A 538 -15.28 16.39 11.10
CA GLN A 538 -16.59 15.86 11.46
C GLN A 538 -16.85 14.50 10.81
N ALA A 539 -16.58 14.35 9.52
CA ALA A 539 -16.74 13.08 8.81
C ALA A 539 -15.86 11.96 9.40
N TRP A 540 -14.64 12.30 9.83
CA TRP A 540 -13.73 11.40 10.55
C TRP A 540 -14.33 10.90 11.87
N LEU A 541 -14.86 11.81 12.69
CA LEU A 541 -15.51 11.47 13.95
C LEU A 541 -16.71 10.55 13.75
N ASP A 542 -17.59 10.88 12.80
CA ASP A 542 -18.80 10.11 12.54
C ASP A 542 -18.48 8.71 12.04
N TYR A 543 -17.49 8.58 11.17
CA TYR A 543 -17.02 7.28 10.68
C TYR A 543 -16.40 6.42 11.78
N LEU A 544 -15.56 6.98 12.65
CA LEU A 544 -14.95 6.21 13.74
C LEU A 544 -15.95 5.82 14.82
N ARG A 545 -16.93 6.69 15.15
CA ARG A 545 -18.06 6.32 16.02
C ARG A 545 -18.83 5.15 15.44
N TRP A 546 -19.13 5.20 14.15
CA TRP A 546 -19.81 4.12 13.45
C TRP A 546 -18.99 2.82 13.46
N LEU A 547 -17.68 2.89 13.23
CA LEU A 547 -16.79 1.72 13.32
C LEU A 547 -16.79 1.11 14.72
N CYS A 548 -16.69 1.94 15.76
CA CYS A 548 -16.69 1.49 17.15
C CYS A 548 -18.05 0.91 17.57
N ALA A 549 -19.16 1.44 17.05
CA ALA A 549 -20.49 0.90 17.29
C ALA A 549 -20.66 -0.54 16.74
N LYS A 550 -19.88 -0.94 15.73
CA LYS A 550 -19.89 -2.31 15.19
C LYS A 550 -19.08 -3.28 16.04
N SER A 551 -17.90 -2.86 16.48
CA SER A 551 -17.04 -3.65 17.37
C SER A 551 -15.93 -2.79 17.98
N PRO A 552 -15.34 -3.20 19.11
CA PRO A 552 -14.21 -2.49 19.69
C PRO A 552 -13.04 -2.35 18.73
N VAL A 553 -12.49 -1.13 18.66
CA VAL A 553 -11.40 -0.76 17.77
C VAL A 553 -10.10 -0.63 18.56
N LEU A 554 -9.06 -1.35 18.15
CA LEU A 554 -7.70 -1.17 18.65
C LEU A 554 -6.85 -0.58 17.53
N ILE A 555 -6.17 0.53 17.81
CA ILE A 555 -5.26 1.17 16.87
C ILE A 555 -3.85 1.04 17.42
N PHE A 556 -2.95 0.47 16.64
CA PHE A 556 -1.53 0.46 16.91
C PHE A 556 -0.80 1.47 16.02
N ILE A 557 0.00 2.35 16.61
CA ILE A 557 0.81 3.33 15.88
C ILE A 557 2.28 3.15 16.26
N ASP A 558 3.08 2.65 15.33
CA ASP A 558 4.53 2.49 15.53
C ASP A 558 5.27 3.83 15.29
N ASP A 559 6.28 4.11 16.12
CA ASP A 559 7.22 5.24 15.98
C ASP A 559 6.53 6.63 15.95
N VAL A 560 5.61 6.88 16.89
CA VAL A 560 4.74 8.08 16.98
C VAL A 560 5.51 9.41 17.12
N GLN A 561 6.81 9.40 17.40
CA GLN A 561 7.64 10.60 17.32
C GLN A 561 7.70 11.20 15.89
N TRP A 562 7.32 10.42 14.86
CA TRP A 562 7.22 10.88 13.47
C TRP A 562 5.78 11.17 13.04
N LEU A 563 4.86 11.29 13.99
CA LEU A 563 3.46 11.60 13.70
C LEU A 563 3.35 13.03 13.15
N ASP A 564 2.74 13.18 11.98
CA ASP A 564 2.56 14.51 11.39
C ASP A 564 1.54 15.34 12.19
N PRO A 565 1.72 16.68 12.27
CA PRO A 565 0.84 17.54 13.08
C PRO A 565 -0.65 17.45 12.74
N LEU A 566 -1.00 17.23 11.46
CA LEU A 566 -2.39 17.11 11.03
C LEU A 566 -3.00 15.76 11.45
N SER A 567 -2.29 14.63 11.29
CA SER A 567 -2.74 13.35 11.86
C SER A 567 -2.96 13.46 13.36
N ARG A 568 -2.07 14.15 14.07
CA ARG A 568 -2.23 14.38 15.51
C ARG A 568 -3.51 15.14 15.83
N GLN A 569 -3.80 16.23 15.13
CA GLN A 569 -5.04 16.98 15.30
C GLN A 569 -6.27 16.07 15.16
N PHE A 570 -6.29 15.19 14.16
CA PHE A 570 -7.37 14.22 13.94
C PHE A 570 -7.49 13.15 15.04
N LEU A 571 -6.36 12.71 15.61
CA LEU A 571 -6.38 11.78 16.74
C LEU A 571 -6.86 12.45 18.04
N GLU A 572 -6.50 13.72 18.27
CA GLU A 572 -6.92 14.46 19.47
C GLU A 572 -8.44 14.70 19.50
N LEU A 573 -9.08 14.86 18.34
CA LEU A 573 -10.54 14.93 18.24
C LEU A 573 -11.25 13.72 18.86
N LEU A 574 -10.63 12.54 18.82
CA LEU A 574 -11.22 11.32 19.39
C LEU A 574 -11.41 11.43 20.90
N TRP A 575 -10.47 12.08 21.60
CA TRP A 575 -10.55 12.39 23.02
C TRP A 575 -11.59 13.47 23.28
N GLN A 576 -11.52 14.59 22.56
CA GLN A 576 -12.43 15.72 22.74
C GLN A 576 -13.91 15.32 22.57
N HIS A 577 -14.17 14.33 21.73
CA HIS A 577 -15.52 13.90 21.39
C HIS A 577 -15.91 12.50 21.90
N GLY A 578 -15.08 11.89 22.77
CA GLY A 578 -15.40 10.66 23.50
C GLY A 578 -15.68 9.43 22.64
N VAL A 579 -14.94 9.22 21.54
CA VAL A 579 -15.16 8.09 20.62
C VAL A 579 -14.80 6.75 21.30
N ARG A 580 -15.75 5.81 21.36
CA ARG A 580 -15.63 4.54 22.11
C ARG A 580 -16.48 3.41 21.51
N PRO A 581 -16.20 2.12 21.81
CA PRO A 581 -15.03 1.58 22.52
C PRO A 581 -13.76 1.56 21.65
N LEU A 582 -12.74 2.31 22.07
CA LEU A 582 -11.48 2.51 21.33
C LEU A 582 -10.27 2.49 22.27
N PHE A 583 -9.21 1.78 21.87
CA PHE A 583 -7.91 1.81 22.55
C PHE A 583 -6.77 2.09 21.57
N LEU A 584 -5.89 3.03 21.92
CA LEU A 584 -4.71 3.39 21.12
C LEU A 584 -3.43 2.90 21.80
N LEU A 585 -2.69 2.01 21.15
CA LEU A 585 -1.36 1.59 21.57
C LEU A 585 -0.32 2.22 20.66
N ALA A 586 0.60 3.01 21.20
CA ALA A 586 1.66 3.62 20.41
C ALA A 586 3.04 3.19 20.88
N THR A 587 4.04 3.25 20.00
CA THR A 587 5.45 3.18 20.40
C THR A 587 6.14 4.52 20.16
N ALA A 588 7.07 4.88 21.04
CA ALA A 588 7.84 6.11 20.93
C ALA A 588 9.33 5.89 21.25
N ARG A 589 10.19 6.69 20.63
CA ARG A 589 11.60 6.79 21.01
C ARG A 589 11.78 7.90 22.04
N THR A 590 12.59 7.64 23.05
CA THR A 590 12.99 8.67 24.03
C THR A 590 14.17 9.46 23.51
N GLU A 591 14.08 10.79 23.51
CA GLU A 591 15.21 11.68 23.24
C GLU A 591 15.82 12.13 24.57
N LYS A 592 17.14 11.98 24.73
CA LYS A 592 17.85 12.25 26.00
C LYS A 592 17.19 11.55 27.22
N GLY A 593 16.61 10.37 27.00
CA GLY A 593 15.96 9.57 28.05
C GLY A 593 14.55 10.05 28.46
N ARG A 594 13.99 11.06 27.80
CA ARG A 594 12.63 11.56 28.06
C ARG A 594 11.74 11.35 26.84
N LEU A 595 10.46 11.17 27.10
CA LEU A 595 9.44 11.24 26.06
C LEU A 595 9.33 12.70 25.58
N PRO A 596 9.12 12.97 24.28
CA PRO A 596 8.78 14.33 23.84
C PRO A 596 7.65 14.91 24.69
N ALA A 597 7.75 16.17 25.12
CA ALA A 597 6.81 16.80 26.06
C ALA A 597 5.35 16.71 25.56
N GLU A 598 5.20 16.79 24.26
CA GLU A 598 3.98 16.61 23.51
C GLU A 598 3.29 15.24 23.65
N LEU A 599 4.06 14.20 23.95
CA LEU A 599 3.59 12.84 24.18
C LEU A 599 3.55 12.51 25.69
N ALA A 600 4.08 13.41 26.54
CA ALA A 600 4.28 13.17 27.97
C ALA A 600 2.98 13.34 28.79
N HIS A 601 2.95 12.68 29.94
CA HIS A 601 1.79 12.58 30.84
C HIS A 601 1.11 13.92 31.15
N GLY A 602 -0.23 13.91 31.23
CA GLY A 602 -1.03 15.08 31.63
C GLY A 602 -2.43 15.19 31.03
N LYS A 603 -2.79 14.36 30.03
CA LYS A 603 -4.15 14.26 29.49
C LYS A 603 -4.87 13.04 30.10
N GLU A 604 -6.13 13.20 30.54
CA GLU A 604 -6.95 12.08 31.04
C GLU A 604 -7.01 10.93 30.01
N GLY A 605 -6.64 9.72 30.44
CA GLY A 605 -6.66 8.52 29.61
C GLY A 605 -5.42 8.25 28.76
N LEU A 606 -4.32 9.01 28.92
CA LEU A 606 -3.03 8.74 28.27
C LEU A 606 -1.97 8.22 29.28
N GLU A 607 -1.69 6.92 29.21
CA GLU A 607 -0.64 6.27 30.00
C GLU A 607 0.64 6.01 29.17
N SER A 608 1.74 5.71 29.86
CA SER A 608 3.03 5.46 29.26
C SER A 608 3.74 4.33 29.98
N LEU A 609 4.50 3.55 29.22
CA LEU A 609 5.29 2.43 29.70
C LEU A 609 6.72 2.58 29.23
N ALA A 610 7.60 2.88 30.18
CA ALA A 610 9.03 2.95 29.94
C ALA A 610 9.60 1.53 29.80
N LEU A 611 10.17 1.24 28.62
CA LEU A 611 10.82 0.00 28.30
C LEU A 611 12.35 0.19 28.33
N GLY A 612 12.98 -0.22 29.43
CA GLY A 612 14.43 -0.18 29.62
C GLY A 612 15.17 -1.35 28.97
N SER A 613 16.49 -1.47 29.17
CA SER A 613 17.25 -2.65 28.77
C SER A 613 16.85 -3.91 29.56
N LEU A 614 17.15 -5.09 29.02
CA LEU A 614 17.01 -6.35 29.75
C LEU A 614 18.01 -6.41 30.91
N ASN A 615 17.58 -7.00 32.03
CA ASN A 615 18.48 -7.31 33.13
C ASN A 615 19.43 -8.46 32.75
N SER A 616 20.50 -8.64 33.52
CA SER A 616 21.54 -9.63 33.20
C SER A 616 21.02 -11.07 33.10
N SER A 617 20.00 -11.46 33.89
CA SER A 617 19.40 -12.79 33.80
C SER A 617 18.66 -13.00 32.48
N ALA A 618 17.83 -12.03 32.08
CA ALA A 618 17.10 -12.04 30.82
C ALA A 618 18.03 -11.94 29.61
N SER A 619 19.05 -11.05 29.66
CA SER A 619 20.07 -10.95 28.62
C SER A 619 20.82 -12.25 28.43
N ARG A 620 21.18 -12.94 29.53
CA ARG A 620 21.86 -14.24 29.46
C ARG A 620 20.98 -15.30 28.80
N LYS A 621 19.70 -15.39 29.19
CA LYS A 621 18.71 -16.28 28.55
C LYS A 621 18.56 -15.97 27.06
N LEU A 622 18.53 -14.68 26.70
CA LEU A 622 18.46 -14.25 25.31
C LEU A 622 19.69 -14.71 24.52
N TYR A 623 20.91 -14.52 25.03
CA TYR A 623 22.13 -14.99 24.35
C TYR A 623 22.21 -16.51 24.22
N LEU A 624 21.84 -17.26 25.26
CA LEU A 624 21.77 -18.73 25.20
C LEU A 624 20.82 -19.19 24.10
N ASN A 625 19.67 -18.52 23.98
CA ASN A 625 18.68 -18.80 22.95
C ASN A 625 19.23 -18.43 21.54
N LEU A 626 19.71 -17.20 21.35
CA LEU A 626 20.19 -16.70 20.07
C LEU A 626 21.39 -17.50 19.52
N LEU A 627 22.30 -17.91 20.39
CA LEU A 627 23.51 -18.66 20.03
C LEU A 627 23.31 -20.17 20.04
N GLY A 628 22.16 -20.65 20.55
CA GLY A 628 21.87 -22.07 20.66
C GLY A 628 22.80 -22.84 21.62
N LEU A 629 23.27 -22.17 22.67
CA LEU A 629 24.23 -22.73 23.61
C LEU A 629 23.54 -23.29 24.87
N PRO A 630 24.01 -24.43 25.40
CA PRO A 630 23.53 -24.93 26.69
C PRO A 630 24.04 -24.08 27.86
N ARG A 631 25.21 -23.46 27.71
CA ARG A 631 25.83 -22.58 28.71
C ARG A 631 26.70 -21.53 28.03
N LEU A 632 26.76 -20.35 28.65
CA LEU A 632 27.63 -19.23 28.24
C LEU A 632 28.63 -18.96 29.37
N PRO A 633 29.95 -18.93 29.12
CA PRO A 633 30.96 -18.60 30.13
C PRO A 633 30.75 -17.20 30.75
N ARG A 634 31.23 -16.98 31.98
CA ARG A 634 31.03 -15.69 32.68
C ARG A 634 31.76 -14.53 31.98
N GLU A 635 33.00 -14.74 31.57
CA GLU A 635 33.81 -13.73 30.87
C GLU A 635 33.19 -13.32 29.54
N ALA A 636 32.80 -14.32 28.73
CA ALA A 636 32.05 -14.12 27.50
C ALA A 636 30.76 -13.32 27.70
N PHE A 637 29.94 -13.71 28.68
CA PHE A 637 28.72 -12.99 28.99
C PHE A 637 28.99 -11.54 29.45
N SER A 638 30.05 -11.32 30.23
CA SER A 638 30.45 -9.98 30.68
C SER A 638 30.80 -9.09 29.50
N ALA A 639 31.61 -9.58 28.55
CA ALA A 639 31.95 -8.87 27.32
C ALA A 639 30.71 -8.58 26.46
N PHE A 640 29.82 -9.55 26.31
CA PHE A 640 28.60 -9.41 25.52
C PHE A 640 27.62 -8.40 26.14
N HIS A 641 27.45 -8.47 27.45
CA HIS A 641 26.59 -7.56 28.19
C HIS A 641 27.16 -6.13 28.19
N ALA A 642 28.48 -5.96 28.28
CA ALA A 642 29.13 -4.66 28.11
C ALA A 642 28.93 -4.11 26.69
N CYS A 643 29.04 -4.95 25.66
CA CYS A 643 28.83 -4.58 24.26
C CYS A 643 27.38 -4.17 23.95
N ALA A 644 26.40 -4.95 24.42
CA ALA A 644 25.00 -4.75 24.06
C ALA A 644 24.22 -3.90 25.06
N GLY A 645 24.71 -3.73 26.29
CA GLY A 645 24.05 -2.95 27.34
C GLY A 645 22.65 -3.46 27.69
N GLY A 646 22.40 -4.77 27.54
CA GLY A 646 21.08 -5.38 27.72
C GLY A 646 20.05 -5.03 26.63
N ASN A 647 20.45 -4.35 25.54
CA ASN A 647 19.58 -4.07 24.41
C ASN A 647 19.40 -5.34 23.53
N PRO A 648 18.16 -5.87 23.38
CA PRO A 648 17.91 -7.09 22.62
C PRO A 648 18.38 -7.03 21.17
N PHE A 649 18.17 -5.91 20.48
CA PHE A 649 18.61 -5.76 19.09
C PHE A 649 20.13 -5.82 18.98
N ASN A 650 20.86 -5.15 19.88
CA ASN A 650 22.32 -5.19 19.90
C ASN A 650 22.83 -6.61 20.21
N ALA A 651 22.16 -7.32 21.13
CA ALA A 651 22.45 -8.71 21.43
C ALA A 651 22.27 -9.61 20.19
N GLU A 652 21.20 -9.39 19.42
CA GLU A 652 20.97 -10.07 18.14
C GLU A 652 22.06 -9.78 17.11
N GLN A 653 22.51 -8.52 16.99
CA GLN A 653 23.56 -8.18 16.01
C GLN A 653 24.92 -8.79 16.40
N LEU A 654 25.26 -8.83 17.69
CA LEU A 654 26.46 -9.50 18.18
C LEU A 654 26.36 -11.01 17.98
N ALA A 655 25.24 -11.63 18.32
CA ALA A 655 25.03 -13.06 18.10
C ALA A 655 25.12 -13.41 16.60
N ALA A 656 24.49 -12.61 15.74
CA ALA A 656 24.59 -12.76 14.30
C ALA A 656 26.05 -12.63 13.81
N TYR A 657 26.82 -11.66 14.30
CA TYR A 657 28.24 -11.54 13.96
C TYR A 657 29.03 -12.81 14.31
N LEU A 658 28.86 -13.33 15.52
CA LEU A 658 29.58 -14.52 15.97
C LEU A 658 29.23 -15.75 15.13
N LEU A 659 27.94 -15.95 14.84
CA LEU A 659 27.45 -17.08 14.06
C LEU A 659 27.85 -16.99 12.57
N GLU A 660 27.69 -15.82 11.95
CA GLU A 660 28.05 -15.58 10.54
C GLU A 660 29.52 -15.88 10.26
N ASN A 661 30.37 -15.64 11.26
CA ASN A 661 31.82 -15.74 11.14
C ASN A 661 32.39 -16.98 11.82
N LYS A 662 31.53 -17.88 12.33
CA LYS A 662 31.92 -19.13 13.00
C LYS A 662 32.92 -18.91 14.15
N LEU A 663 32.74 -17.83 14.90
CA LEU A 663 33.60 -17.45 16.03
C LEU A 663 33.18 -18.15 17.34
N LEU A 664 32.36 -19.20 17.24
CA LEU A 664 31.76 -19.91 18.37
C LEU A 664 31.99 -21.41 18.22
N SER A 665 32.53 -22.06 19.26
CA SER A 665 32.60 -23.52 19.32
C SER A 665 31.27 -24.13 19.80
N PRO A 666 31.00 -25.42 19.50
CA PRO A 666 29.82 -26.13 20.02
C PRO A 666 29.71 -26.16 21.55
N HIS A 667 30.82 -25.95 22.26
CA HIS A 667 30.90 -25.96 23.72
C HIS A 667 30.82 -24.55 24.35
N GLY A 668 30.65 -23.50 23.54
CA GLY A 668 30.44 -22.13 24.01
C GLY A 668 31.72 -21.33 24.22
N GLU A 669 32.86 -21.78 23.67
CA GLU A 669 34.09 -20.99 23.62
C GLU A 669 34.02 -20.01 22.45
N ILE A 670 34.55 -18.81 22.66
CA ILE A 670 34.49 -17.70 21.69
C ILE A 670 35.91 -17.35 21.27
N ALA A 671 36.10 -17.23 19.96
CA ALA A 671 37.39 -16.82 19.40
C ALA A 671 37.76 -15.40 19.88
N GLN A 672 39.06 -15.14 20.05
CA GLN A 672 39.58 -13.84 20.48
C GLN A 672 39.05 -12.67 19.64
N GLU A 673 38.97 -12.86 18.32
CA GLU A 673 38.37 -11.86 17.40
C GLU A 673 36.93 -11.47 17.80
N GLY A 674 36.13 -12.43 18.27
CA GLY A 674 34.76 -12.19 18.72
C GLY A 674 34.70 -11.38 20.02
N LEU A 675 35.65 -11.60 20.93
CA LEU A 675 35.79 -10.85 22.18
C LEU A 675 36.28 -9.41 21.92
N GLU A 676 37.26 -9.24 21.03
CA GLU A 676 37.77 -7.94 20.61
C GLU A 676 36.69 -7.09 19.94
N ALA A 677 35.88 -7.69 19.05
CA ALA A 677 34.76 -7.00 18.43
C ALA A 677 33.71 -6.56 19.47
N ALA A 678 33.43 -7.41 20.47
CA ALA A 678 32.51 -7.06 21.56
C ALA A 678 33.07 -5.93 22.45
N ALA A 679 34.38 -5.91 22.71
CA ALA A 679 35.04 -4.86 23.49
C ALA A 679 34.95 -3.48 22.80
N GLY A 680 34.97 -3.44 21.46
CA GLY A 680 34.78 -2.23 20.66
C GLY A 680 33.34 -1.69 20.64
N GLY A 681 32.38 -2.39 21.24
CA GLY A 681 30.97 -1.99 21.29
C GLY A 681 30.19 -2.33 20.02
N ILE A 682 28.90 -1.99 20.03
CA ILE A 682 27.98 -2.45 18.98
C ILE A 682 28.24 -1.85 17.59
N ASP A 683 28.72 -0.59 17.54
CA ASP A 683 29.00 0.08 16.26
C ASP A 683 30.17 -0.58 15.54
N GLU A 684 31.18 -1.05 16.29
CA GLU A 684 32.29 -1.84 15.76
C GLU A 684 31.81 -3.19 15.23
N VAL A 685 30.93 -3.88 15.96
CA VAL A 685 30.32 -5.15 15.50
C VAL A 685 29.56 -4.95 14.19
N ILE A 686 28.72 -3.92 14.09
CA ILE A 686 27.95 -3.63 12.88
C ILE A 686 28.90 -3.26 11.72
N SER A 687 29.90 -2.42 11.98
CA SER A 687 30.88 -2.00 10.98
C SER A 687 31.68 -3.18 10.43
N ARG A 688 32.14 -4.10 11.31
CA ARG A 688 32.84 -5.34 10.90
C ARG A 688 31.94 -6.24 10.06
N ARG A 689 30.65 -6.36 10.39
CA ARG A 689 29.68 -7.13 9.58
C ARG A 689 29.52 -6.57 8.17
N ILE A 690 29.46 -5.24 8.04
CA ILE A 690 29.35 -4.55 6.75
C ILE A 690 30.66 -4.67 5.97
N ALA A 691 31.82 -4.48 6.61
CA ALA A 691 33.13 -4.57 5.97
C ALA A 691 33.44 -5.96 5.38
N ARG A 692 32.82 -7.02 5.93
CA ARG A 692 32.90 -8.40 5.41
C ARG A 692 31.98 -8.69 4.23
N LEU A 693 31.25 -7.70 3.72
CA LEU A 693 30.49 -7.80 2.46
C LEU A 693 31.42 -7.53 1.27
N SER A 694 31.08 -8.02 0.08
CA SER A 694 31.86 -7.67 -1.13
C SER A 694 31.72 -6.17 -1.44
N LYS A 695 32.72 -5.57 -2.10
CA LYS A 695 32.72 -4.12 -2.44
C LYS A 695 31.42 -3.67 -3.12
N LYS A 696 30.94 -4.42 -4.12
CA LYS A 696 29.67 -4.13 -4.82
C LYS A 696 28.44 -4.19 -3.91
N VAL A 697 28.44 -5.05 -2.90
CA VAL A 697 27.35 -5.10 -1.91
C VAL A 697 27.48 -3.92 -0.95
N GLN A 698 28.68 -3.58 -0.49
CA GLN A 698 28.89 -2.41 0.37
C GLN A 698 28.41 -1.11 -0.31
N GLU A 699 28.75 -0.91 -1.59
CA GLU A 699 28.27 0.21 -2.41
C GLU A 699 26.72 0.26 -2.46
N SER A 700 26.09 -0.89 -2.73
CA SER A 700 24.62 -0.99 -2.76
C SER A 700 23.98 -0.65 -1.41
N VAL A 701 24.60 -1.09 -0.31
CA VAL A 701 24.11 -0.87 1.06
C VAL A 701 24.29 0.57 1.50
N ARG A 702 25.40 1.21 1.13
CA ARG A 702 25.64 2.63 1.38
C ARG A 702 24.65 3.50 0.60
N GLY A 703 24.47 3.24 -0.69
CA GLY A 703 23.48 3.95 -1.51
C GLY A 703 22.06 3.77 -0.98
N ALA A 704 21.68 2.54 -0.59
CA ALA A 704 20.41 2.27 0.04
C ALA A 704 20.23 3.04 1.36
N SER A 705 21.29 3.16 2.18
CA SER A 705 21.20 3.88 3.46
C SER A 705 20.93 5.38 3.27
N VAL A 706 21.35 5.96 2.14
CA VAL A 706 21.11 7.36 1.77
C VAL A 706 19.65 7.57 1.34
N LEU A 707 19.08 6.63 0.58
CA LEU A 707 17.65 6.67 0.19
C LEU A 707 16.69 6.46 1.37
N GLY A 708 17.17 5.92 2.49
CA GLY A 708 16.41 5.83 3.74
C GLY A 708 16.12 4.42 4.21
N PHE A 709 15.33 4.32 5.29
CA PHE A 709 15.02 3.04 5.95
C PHE A 709 14.21 2.09 5.06
N ARG A 710 13.24 2.64 4.33
CA ARG A 710 12.56 1.99 3.19
C ARG A 710 13.03 2.73 1.95
N PHE A 711 13.52 2.01 0.94
CA PHE A 711 14.10 2.64 -0.25
C PHE A 711 13.61 1.98 -1.54
N ASN A 712 13.42 2.80 -2.57
CA ASN A 712 13.02 2.36 -3.90
C ASN A 712 14.23 1.80 -4.66
N VAL A 713 14.12 0.57 -5.11
CA VAL A 713 15.18 -0.16 -5.80
C VAL A 713 15.42 0.36 -7.22
N VAL A 714 14.40 0.96 -7.85
CA VAL A 714 14.54 1.66 -9.14
C VAL A 714 15.44 2.88 -8.96
N LEU A 715 15.18 3.70 -7.93
CA LEU A 715 16.06 4.83 -7.59
C LEU A 715 17.49 4.36 -7.32
N LEU A 716 17.66 3.30 -6.51
CA LEU A 716 18.98 2.75 -6.23
C LEU A 716 19.71 2.26 -7.49
N SER A 717 18.98 1.71 -8.46
CA SER A 717 19.52 1.25 -9.74
C SER A 717 19.87 2.39 -10.69
N HIS A 718 19.24 3.56 -10.55
CA HIS A 718 19.63 4.78 -11.25
C HIS A 718 20.83 5.47 -10.57
N MET A 719 20.94 5.38 -9.24
CA MET A 719 22.04 5.96 -8.47
C MET A 719 23.40 5.26 -8.67
N LEU A 720 23.38 3.93 -8.85
CA LEU A 720 24.58 3.09 -8.78
C LEU A 720 24.78 2.30 -10.07
N GLU A 721 26.04 2.12 -10.47
CA GLU A 721 26.39 1.25 -11.58
C GLU A 721 26.17 -0.24 -11.26
N GLY A 722 25.71 -1.01 -12.26
CA GLY A 722 25.54 -2.46 -12.17
C GLY A 722 24.11 -2.90 -11.84
N ASN A 723 23.96 -4.01 -11.09
CA ASN A 723 22.65 -4.55 -10.69
C ASN A 723 22.56 -4.62 -9.16
N PRO A 724 22.20 -3.51 -8.48
CA PRO A 724 22.14 -3.43 -7.02
C PRO A 724 21.18 -4.47 -6.42
N ILE A 725 20.08 -4.78 -7.12
CA ILE A 725 19.09 -5.79 -6.71
C ILE A 725 19.75 -7.16 -6.53
N GLN A 726 20.55 -7.55 -7.51
CA GLN A 726 21.28 -8.81 -7.45
C GLN A 726 22.31 -8.81 -6.32
N GLN A 727 22.95 -7.67 -6.03
CA GLN A 727 23.92 -7.57 -4.93
C GLN A 727 23.22 -7.65 -3.57
N LEU A 728 22.11 -6.92 -3.39
CA LEU A 728 21.29 -6.99 -2.19
C LEU A 728 20.73 -8.41 -1.97
N GLY A 729 20.32 -9.09 -3.05
CA GLY A 729 19.88 -10.48 -2.99
C GLY A 729 20.97 -11.47 -2.55
N LYS A 730 22.24 -11.23 -2.90
CA LYS A 730 23.37 -12.08 -2.48
C LYS A 730 23.66 -11.97 -0.97
N ALA A 731 23.38 -10.83 -0.35
CA ALA A 731 23.63 -10.60 1.08
C ALA A 731 22.37 -10.64 1.97
N GLY A 732 21.17 -10.87 1.38
CA GLY A 732 19.90 -10.98 2.11
C GLY A 732 19.88 -12.04 3.23
N GLY A 733 20.75 -13.05 3.15
CA GLY A 733 20.92 -14.04 4.23
C GLY A 733 21.41 -13.45 5.56
N ARG A 734 22.08 -12.29 5.57
CA ARG A 734 22.62 -11.65 6.79
C ARG A 734 21.60 -10.81 7.57
N LYS A 735 20.32 -10.80 7.16
CA LYS A 735 19.23 -10.03 7.78
C LYS A 735 19.57 -8.55 7.99
N ILE A 736 20.28 -7.94 7.04
CA ILE A 736 20.56 -6.49 7.07
C ILE A 736 19.38 -5.71 6.46
N TRP A 737 18.68 -6.29 5.48
CA TRP A 737 17.46 -5.78 4.83
C TRP A 737 16.51 -6.92 4.47
N GLN A 738 15.27 -6.58 4.12
CA GLN A 738 14.18 -7.47 3.74
C GLN A 738 13.40 -6.88 2.56
N ASP A 739 12.88 -7.77 1.70
CA ASP A 739 12.01 -7.39 0.59
C ASP A 739 10.67 -6.88 1.15
N ALA A 740 10.30 -5.63 0.84
CA ALA A 740 9.00 -5.08 1.26
C ALA A 740 7.91 -5.43 0.23
N ASP A 741 8.21 -5.17 -1.04
CA ASP A 741 7.36 -5.42 -2.21
C ASP A 741 8.25 -5.53 -3.47
N GLU A 742 7.69 -5.41 -4.68
CA GLU A 742 8.46 -5.54 -5.93
C GLU A 742 9.44 -4.38 -6.18
N LEU A 743 9.18 -3.20 -5.61
CA LEU A 743 9.93 -1.96 -5.88
C LEU A 743 10.71 -1.47 -4.66
N PHE A 744 10.38 -1.92 -3.46
CA PHE A 744 10.94 -1.42 -2.22
C PHE A 744 11.61 -2.51 -1.38
N TYR A 745 12.73 -2.13 -0.78
CA TYR A 745 13.42 -2.88 0.27
C TYR A 745 13.39 -2.07 1.56
N ILE A 746 13.46 -2.76 2.69
CA ILE A 746 13.50 -2.15 4.03
C ILE A 746 14.70 -2.69 4.79
N PHE A 747 15.46 -1.80 5.45
CA PHE A 747 16.48 -2.25 6.41
C PHE A 747 15.82 -3.05 7.54
N SER A 748 16.44 -4.14 7.99
CA SER A 748 15.83 -4.98 9.02
C SER A 748 15.66 -4.24 10.36
N HIS A 749 16.41 -3.15 10.57
CA HIS A 749 16.25 -2.24 11.69
C HIS A 749 16.85 -0.87 11.40
N SER A 750 16.27 0.22 11.94
CA SER A 750 16.75 1.58 11.67
C SER A 750 18.16 1.85 12.19
N LEU A 751 18.59 1.12 13.22
CA LEU A 751 19.98 1.23 13.72
C LEU A 751 21.01 0.72 12.70
N LEU A 752 20.66 -0.27 11.86
CA LEU A 752 21.56 -0.71 10.79
C LEU A 752 21.70 0.35 9.72
N GLN A 753 20.59 0.94 9.29
CA GLN A 753 20.63 2.05 8.33
C GLN A 753 21.46 3.21 8.87
N LYS A 754 21.25 3.61 10.14
CA LYS A 754 22.02 4.68 10.78
C LYS A 754 23.52 4.36 10.89
N ALA A 755 23.87 3.15 11.32
CA ALA A 755 25.27 2.73 11.42
C ALA A 755 25.96 2.69 10.05
N VAL A 756 25.28 2.17 9.01
CA VAL A 756 25.79 2.21 7.63
C VAL A 756 25.98 3.66 7.21
N TYR A 757 24.96 4.50 7.37
CA TYR A 757 24.97 5.91 6.94
C TYR A 757 26.10 6.69 7.63
N ALA A 758 26.25 6.53 8.94
CA ALA A 758 27.31 7.17 9.73
C ALA A 758 28.72 6.68 9.38
N SER A 759 28.86 5.47 8.82
CA SER A 759 30.15 4.93 8.38
C SER A 759 30.65 5.53 7.05
N ILE A 760 29.81 6.28 6.33
CA ILE A 760 30.14 6.88 5.03
C ILE A 760 30.94 8.15 5.25
N ARG A 761 32.08 8.29 4.56
CA ARG A 761 32.89 9.52 4.62
C ARG A 761 32.13 10.69 4.00
N GLU A 762 32.25 11.89 4.59
CA GLU A 762 31.48 13.08 4.18
C GLU A 762 31.50 13.36 2.66
N LYS A 763 32.67 13.25 2.01
CA LYS A 763 32.81 13.46 0.56
C LYS A 763 32.04 12.41 -0.27
N GLU A 764 32.02 11.16 0.17
CA GLU A 764 31.25 10.08 -0.48
C GLU A 764 29.75 10.24 -0.20
N LEU A 765 29.40 10.67 1.02
CA LEU A 765 28.02 10.92 1.42
C LEU A 765 27.36 12.02 0.56
N LYS A 766 28.06 13.15 0.36
CA LYS A 766 27.59 14.23 -0.53
C LYS A 766 27.36 13.74 -1.96
N LYS A 767 28.27 12.91 -2.49
CA LYS A 767 28.13 12.30 -3.84
C LYS A 767 26.91 11.38 -3.93
N LEU A 768 26.67 10.56 -2.91
CA LEU A 768 25.50 9.67 -2.89
C LEU A 768 24.19 10.46 -2.78
N HIS A 769 24.16 11.54 -1.99
CA HIS A 769 22.98 12.42 -1.94
C HIS A 769 22.73 13.13 -3.27
N LEU A 770 23.79 13.56 -3.98
CA LEU A 770 23.66 14.13 -5.32
C LEU A 770 23.07 13.11 -6.30
N ALA A 771 23.64 11.90 -6.35
CA ALA A 771 23.15 10.81 -7.20
C ALA A 771 21.70 10.43 -6.87
N ALA A 772 21.31 10.45 -5.59
CA ALA A 772 19.93 10.21 -5.17
C ALA A 772 18.96 11.27 -5.73
N ALA A 773 19.32 12.56 -5.61
CA ALA A 773 18.50 13.65 -6.12
C ALA A 773 18.33 13.57 -7.64
N GLU A 774 19.42 13.36 -8.39
CA GLU A 774 19.38 13.25 -9.86
C GLU A 774 18.60 12.01 -10.33
N ALA A 775 18.72 10.89 -9.61
CA ALA A 775 17.91 9.70 -9.86
C ALA A 775 16.42 9.97 -9.63
N MET A 776 16.07 10.73 -8.57
CA MET A 776 14.70 11.13 -8.31
C MET A 776 14.16 12.10 -9.37
N GLU A 777 14.95 13.07 -9.83
CA GLU A 777 14.58 13.97 -10.95
C GLU A 777 14.20 13.15 -12.20
N THR A 778 14.99 12.11 -12.49
CA THR A 778 14.80 11.26 -13.67
C THR A 778 13.60 10.30 -13.53
N VAL A 779 13.47 9.63 -12.37
CA VAL A 779 12.43 8.62 -12.16
C VAL A 779 11.05 9.27 -11.95
N PHE A 780 11.01 10.45 -11.34
CA PHE A 780 9.78 11.17 -11.03
C PHE A 780 9.51 12.35 -11.96
N GLU A 781 10.04 12.35 -13.19
CA GLU A 781 9.89 13.44 -14.16
C GLU A 781 8.44 13.94 -14.31
N GLN A 782 7.46 13.02 -14.33
CA GLN A 782 6.04 13.34 -14.47
C GLN A 782 5.34 13.76 -13.15
N ALA A 783 6.02 13.60 -12.01
CA ALA A 783 5.49 13.84 -10.67
C ALA A 783 6.45 14.69 -9.79
N LEU A 784 7.30 15.52 -10.41
CA LEU A 784 8.33 16.30 -9.70
C LEU A 784 7.78 17.15 -8.55
N LYS A 785 6.62 17.79 -8.74
CA LYS A 785 5.99 18.60 -7.69
C LYS A 785 5.68 17.79 -6.43
N GLU A 786 5.25 16.54 -6.57
CA GLU A 786 4.91 15.66 -5.45
C GLU A 786 6.14 15.22 -4.64
N HIS A 787 7.25 14.96 -5.32
CA HIS A 787 8.50 14.51 -4.70
C HIS A 787 9.49 15.64 -4.39
N SER A 788 9.10 16.89 -4.65
CA SER A 788 9.95 18.08 -4.57
C SER A 788 10.61 18.28 -3.20
N ALA A 789 9.89 18.06 -2.10
CA ALA A 789 10.44 18.18 -0.74
C ALA A 789 11.53 17.13 -0.45
N GLU A 790 11.38 15.91 -0.97
CA GLU A 790 12.37 14.84 -0.82
C GLU A 790 13.62 15.13 -1.65
N ILE A 791 13.43 15.53 -2.91
CA ILE A 791 14.50 15.97 -3.81
C ILE A 791 15.29 17.13 -3.18
N ALA A 792 14.60 18.11 -2.60
CA ALA A 792 15.22 19.25 -1.94
C ALA A 792 16.11 18.84 -0.75
N ARG A 793 15.68 17.88 0.06
CA ARG A 793 16.48 17.33 1.18
C ARG A 793 17.77 16.69 0.68
N HIS A 794 17.72 15.92 -0.41
CA HIS A 794 18.92 15.32 -0.99
C HIS A 794 19.87 16.37 -1.59
N PHE A 795 19.38 17.38 -2.31
CA PHE A 795 20.23 18.47 -2.79
C PHE A 795 20.86 19.27 -1.65
N LYS A 796 20.10 19.55 -0.58
CA LYS A 796 20.62 20.22 0.63
C LYS A 796 21.77 19.41 1.24
N ALA A 797 21.58 18.10 1.44
CA ALA A 797 22.60 17.21 1.99
C ALA A 797 23.82 17.03 1.08
N ALA A 798 23.65 17.15 -0.25
CA ALA A 798 24.73 17.15 -1.23
C ALA A 798 25.55 18.46 -1.22
N GLY A 799 25.00 19.55 -0.68
CA GLY A 799 25.58 20.90 -0.74
C GLY A 799 25.14 21.73 -1.95
N GLU A 800 24.20 21.24 -2.76
CA GLU A 800 23.63 21.95 -3.92
C GLU A 800 22.52 22.91 -3.48
N LEU A 801 22.91 23.95 -2.71
CA LEU A 801 21.98 24.87 -2.03
C LEU A 801 21.00 25.55 -3.01
N LYS A 802 21.45 25.87 -4.22
CA LYS A 802 20.64 26.53 -5.26
C LYS A 802 19.49 25.65 -5.72
N LYS A 803 19.79 24.38 -6.07
CA LYS A 803 18.77 23.40 -6.44
C LYS A 803 17.86 23.09 -5.25
N ALA A 804 18.43 22.93 -4.05
CA ALA A 804 17.63 22.69 -2.85
C ALA A 804 16.60 23.80 -2.59
N ALA A 805 17.00 25.07 -2.66
CA ALA A 805 16.10 26.21 -2.49
C ALA A 805 14.97 26.24 -3.54
N HIS A 806 15.28 25.91 -4.81
CA HIS A 806 14.30 25.80 -5.87
C HIS A 806 13.28 24.67 -5.63
N TYR A 807 13.74 23.49 -5.25
CA TYR A 807 12.87 22.35 -4.98
C TYR A 807 12.01 22.54 -3.72
N TYR A 808 12.50 23.23 -2.67
CA TYR A 808 11.66 23.60 -1.53
C TYR A 808 10.57 24.61 -1.91
N GLU A 809 10.85 25.55 -2.79
CA GLU A 809 9.84 26.48 -3.29
C GLU A 809 8.77 25.74 -4.11
N MET A 810 9.17 24.83 -5.00
CA MET A 810 8.23 23.96 -5.71
C MET A 810 7.41 23.07 -4.75
N ALA A 811 8.00 22.65 -3.63
CA ALA A 811 7.28 21.92 -2.58
C ALA A 811 6.24 22.81 -1.87
N ALA A 812 6.60 24.07 -1.58
CA ALA A 812 5.67 25.04 -1.02
C ALA A 812 4.47 25.25 -1.95
N ASP A 813 4.68 25.37 -3.26
CA ASP A 813 3.61 25.47 -4.26
C ASP A 813 2.72 24.21 -4.27
N TYR A 814 3.34 23.02 -4.26
CA TYR A 814 2.60 21.76 -4.19
C TYR A 814 1.72 21.66 -2.93
N PHE A 815 2.20 22.17 -1.79
CA PHE A 815 1.45 22.23 -0.55
C PHE A 815 0.42 23.37 -0.52
N TRP A 816 0.65 24.45 -1.27
CA TRP A 816 -0.30 25.55 -1.46
C TRP A 816 -1.55 25.08 -2.19
N ASP A 817 -1.39 24.30 -3.27
CA ASP A 817 -2.50 23.68 -4.00
C ASP A 817 -3.40 22.79 -3.11
N ARG A 818 -2.86 22.34 -1.96
CA ARG A 818 -3.54 21.48 -0.98
C ARG A 818 -3.90 22.20 0.32
N MET A 819 -3.59 23.49 0.44
CA MET A 819 -3.88 24.33 1.61
C MET A 819 -3.24 23.82 2.92
N LEU A 820 -2.02 23.29 2.83
CA LEU A 820 -1.27 22.74 3.97
C LEU A 820 -0.34 23.78 4.58
N LEU A 821 -0.91 24.82 5.19
CA LEU A 821 -0.22 26.05 5.62
C LEU A 821 1.09 25.82 6.38
N ALA A 822 1.13 24.86 7.32
CA ALA A 822 2.34 24.57 8.10
C ALA A 822 3.51 24.05 7.24
N LYS A 823 3.23 23.19 6.24
CA LYS A 823 4.27 22.67 5.34
C LYS A 823 4.72 23.72 4.33
N ILE A 824 3.82 24.61 3.92
CA ILE A 824 4.16 25.75 3.08
C ILE A 824 5.16 26.64 3.82
N GLU A 825 4.85 27.01 5.07
CA GLU A 825 5.74 27.83 5.90
C GLU A 825 7.11 27.17 6.09
N GLU A 826 7.14 25.89 6.45
CA GLU A 826 8.38 25.11 6.60
C GLU A 826 9.24 25.15 5.32
N CYS A 827 8.63 24.85 4.16
CA CYS A 827 9.33 24.83 2.89
C CYS A 827 9.81 26.22 2.46
N MET A 828 9.00 27.27 2.66
CA MET A 828 9.37 28.65 2.33
C MET A 828 10.50 29.16 3.23
N LEU A 829 10.49 28.85 4.52
CA LEU A 829 11.57 29.18 5.45
C LEU A 829 12.88 28.49 5.05
N LEU A 830 12.83 27.18 4.74
CA LEU A 830 14.00 26.44 4.25
C LEU A 830 14.52 26.99 2.93
N ALA A 831 13.63 27.33 1.98
CA ALA A 831 14.01 27.96 0.73
C ALA A 831 14.67 29.33 0.95
N ALA A 832 14.15 30.16 1.85
CA ALA A 832 14.70 31.45 2.20
C ALA A 832 16.08 31.32 2.88
N GLU A 833 16.25 30.39 3.82
CA GLU A 833 17.53 30.11 4.48
C GLU A 833 18.60 29.70 3.47
N LEU A 834 18.28 28.70 2.62
CA LEU A 834 19.22 28.15 1.65
C LEU A 834 19.55 29.15 0.54
N SER A 835 18.59 29.97 0.11
CA SER A 835 18.85 31.03 -0.86
C SER A 835 19.77 32.12 -0.30
N CYS A 836 19.61 32.50 0.97
CA CYS A 836 20.51 33.43 1.64
C CYS A 836 21.95 32.88 1.68
N GLN A 837 22.11 31.60 2.01
CA GLN A 837 23.42 30.94 2.02
C GLN A 837 24.04 30.81 0.62
N ALA A 838 23.23 30.56 -0.41
CA ALA A 838 23.69 30.29 -1.77
C ALA A 838 24.03 31.55 -2.58
N TRP A 839 23.28 32.64 -2.38
CA TRP A 839 23.38 33.87 -3.19
C TRP A 839 23.61 35.14 -2.37
N GLY A 840 23.49 35.08 -1.03
CA GLY A 840 23.58 36.23 -0.13
C GLY A 840 22.22 36.86 0.21
N GLY A 841 22.13 37.51 1.37
CA GLY A 841 20.88 38.06 1.91
C GLY A 841 20.27 39.25 1.15
N ASP A 842 21.02 39.84 0.22
CA ASP A 842 20.57 40.93 -0.66
C ASP A 842 20.37 40.45 -2.11
N SER A 843 20.45 39.14 -2.40
CA SER A 843 20.30 38.63 -3.77
C SER A 843 18.85 38.71 -4.27
N PRO A 844 18.62 38.91 -5.58
CA PRO A 844 17.29 38.88 -6.18
C PRO A 844 16.49 37.60 -5.86
N GLU A 845 17.16 36.45 -5.81
CA GLU A 845 16.57 35.13 -5.56
C GLU A 845 16.15 34.95 -4.10
N HIS A 846 16.92 35.49 -3.15
CA HIS A 846 16.56 35.44 -1.72
C HIS A 846 15.40 36.40 -1.42
N ILE A 847 15.46 37.62 -1.96
CA ILE A 847 14.42 38.63 -1.76
C ILE A 847 13.06 38.17 -2.30
N GLU A 848 13.03 37.40 -3.40
CA GLU A 848 11.77 36.84 -3.91
C GLU A 848 11.13 35.84 -2.93
N ARG A 849 11.95 35.01 -2.29
CA ARG A 849 11.44 34.04 -1.30
C ARG A 849 10.95 34.72 -0.02
N LEU A 850 11.60 35.80 0.40
CA LEU A 850 11.08 36.64 1.49
C LEU A 850 9.75 37.28 1.12
N PHE A 851 9.56 37.66 -0.14
CA PHE A 851 8.29 38.18 -0.62
C PHE A 851 7.17 37.13 -0.58
N HIS A 852 7.45 35.90 -1.00
CA HIS A 852 6.51 34.78 -0.89
C HIS A 852 6.15 34.47 0.58
N LEU A 853 7.13 34.51 1.48
CA LEU A 853 6.89 34.33 2.92
C LEU A 853 6.04 35.47 3.51
N ALA A 854 6.26 36.72 3.09
CA ALA A 854 5.43 37.85 3.50
C ALA A 854 3.98 37.69 3.03
N LEU A 855 3.77 37.23 1.79
CA LEU A 855 2.44 36.93 1.27
C LEU A 855 1.74 35.81 2.06
N LEU A 856 2.47 34.76 2.43
CA LEU A 856 1.95 33.69 3.27
C LEU A 856 1.54 34.22 4.65
N TYR A 857 2.38 35.01 5.33
CA TYR A 857 2.04 35.59 6.64
C TYR A 857 0.87 36.56 6.58
N HIS A 858 0.80 37.37 5.52
CA HIS A 858 -0.34 38.23 5.28
C HIS A 858 -1.63 37.41 5.07
N TYR A 859 -1.56 36.31 4.30
CA TYR A 859 -2.70 35.40 4.11
C TYR A 859 -3.14 34.73 5.42
N MET A 860 -2.21 34.36 6.30
CA MET A 860 -2.50 33.77 7.61
C MET A 860 -2.91 34.81 8.68
N HIS A 861 -3.10 36.07 8.31
CA HIS A 861 -3.36 37.20 9.23
C HIS A 861 -2.29 37.41 10.32
N ARG A 862 -1.07 36.91 10.10
CA ARG A 862 0.10 37.14 10.97
C ARG A 862 0.78 38.45 10.57
N MET A 863 0.14 39.56 10.89
CA MET A 863 0.54 40.88 10.41
C MET A 863 1.92 41.32 10.93
N ASP A 864 2.23 40.98 12.19
CA ASP A 864 3.51 41.32 12.84
C ASP A 864 4.70 40.61 12.17
N ASP A 865 4.48 39.43 11.61
CA ASP A 865 5.52 38.68 10.89
C ASP A 865 5.66 39.13 9.43
N ALA A 866 4.56 39.56 8.80
CA ALA A 866 4.53 39.99 7.40
C ALA A 866 5.18 41.36 7.15
N GLU A 867 4.92 42.33 8.02
CA GLU A 867 5.40 43.71 7.86
C GLU A 867 6.92 43.86 7.68
N PRO A 868 7.77 43.31 8.56
CA PRO A 868 9.21 43.47 8.42
C PRO A 868 9.75 42.85 7.12
N LEU A 869 9.13 41.76 6.66
CA LEU A 869 9.50 41.13 5.40
C LEU A 869 9.11 42.00 4.20
N TYR A 870 7.89 42.55 4.16
CA TYR A 870 7.49 43.47 3.09
C TYR A 870 8.39 44.70 3.02
N LEU A 871 8.71 45.31 4.16
CA LEU A 871 9.60 46.48 4.22
C LEU A 871 10.98 46.13 3.65
N LYS A 872 11.59 45.04 4.11
CA LYS A 872 12.89 44.56 3.63
C LYS A 872 12.87 44.27 2.13
N VAL A 873 11.82 43.62 1.63
CA VAL A 873 11.65 43.31 0.20
C VAL A 873 11.56 44.59 -0.64
N VAL A 874 10.70 45.54 -0.25
CA VAL A 874 10.52 46.79 -0.99
C VAL A 874 11.80 47.62 -0.99
N GLU A 875 12.52 47.69 0.14
CA GLU A 875 13.80 48.39 0.23
C GLU A 875 14.86 47.75 -0.69
N ALA A 876 15.05 46.44 -0.61
CA ALA A 876 16.02 45.72 -1.42
C ALA A 876 15.68 45.79 -2.92
N ARG A 877 14.41 45.59 -3.31
CA ARG A 877 13.96 45.71 -4.71
C ARG A 877 14.07 47.13 -5.22
N THR A 878 13.87 48.14 -4.37
CA THR A 878 14.09 49.55 -4.75
C THR A 878 15.57 49.81 -5.07
N ARG A 879 16.50 49.26 -4.28
CA ARG A 879 17.95 49.35 -4.54
C ARG A 879 18.35 48.58 -5.82
N GLN A 880 17.85 47.36 -6.01
CA GLN A 880 18.22 46.49 -7.14
C GLN A 880 17.67 46.95 -8.49
N LEU A 881 16.40 47.37 -8.54
CA LEU A 881 15.69 47.67 -9.79
C LEU A 881 15.65 49.18 -10.09
N GLY A 882 15.97 50.01 -9.10
CA GLY A 882 15.79 51.46 -9.14
C GLY A 882 14.34 51.88 -8.80
N PRO A 883 14.16 53.10 -8.24
CA PRO A 883 12.89 53.55 -7.66
C PRO A 883 11.76 53.79 -8.68
N ARG A 884 12.07 53.69 -9.96
CA ARG A 884 11.22 54.03 -11.12
C ARG A 884 10.90 52.82 -12.02
N SER A 885 11.39 51.63 -11.68
CA SER A 885 11.21 50.42 -12.50
C SER A 885 9.80 49.84 -12.39
N PRO A 886 9.11 49.52 -13.50
CA PRO A 886 7.85 48.78 -13.49
C PRO A 886 7.89 47.49 -12.68
N ARG A 887 9.04 46.80 -12.65
CA ARG A 887 9.21 45.58 -11.84
C ARG A 887 9.12 45.82 -10.33
N LEU A 888 9.21 47.06 -9.84
CA LEU A 888 9.03 47.40 -8.42
C LEU A 888 7.54 47.49 -8.01
N SER A 889 6.65 47.71 -8.98
CA SER A 889 5.22 47.97 -8.74
C SER A 889 4.50 46.85 -7.97
N PRO A 890 4.70 45.55 -8.25
CA PRO A 890 4.03 44.48 -7.49
C PRO A 890 4.37 44.49 -5.99
N TYR A 891 5.62 44.77 -5.64
CA TYR A 891 6.06 44.80 -4.24
C TYR A 891 5.44 46.00 -3.49
N LEU A 892 5.45 47.18 -4.13
CA LEU A 892 4.81 48.38 -3.57
C LEU A 892 3.29 48.19 -3.42
N ASN A 893 2.64 47.56 -4.41
CA ASN A 893 1.20 47.31 -4.36
C ASN A 893 0.83 46.37 -3.21
N ASN A 894 1.58 45.28 -3.01
CA ASN A 894 1.28 44.32 -1.94
C ASN A 894 1.55 44.89 -0.55
N LEU A 895 2.60 45.69 -0.35
CA LEU A 895 2.78 46.42 0.91
C LEU A 895 1.69 47.49 1.11
N GLY A 896 1.25 48.15 0.04
CA GLY A 896 0.10 49.07 0.08
C GLY A 896 -1.20 48.37 0.48
N ARG A 897 -1.45 47.17 -0.07
CA ARG A 897 -2.59 46.32 0.33
C ARG A 897 -2.48 45.88 1.78
N PHE A 898 -1.30 45.46 2.23
CA PHE A 898 -1.05 45.13 3.63
C PHE A 898 -1.39 46.30 4.58
N TYR A 899 -0.97 47.52 4.25
CA TYR A 899 -1.36 48.70 5.04
C TYR A 899 -2.84 49.03 4.95
N LYS A 900 -3.49 48.80 3.80
CA LYS A 900 -4.96 48.92 3.68
C LYS A 900 -5.66 47.95 4.62
N ASP A 901 -5.24 46.68 4.62
CA ASP A 901 -5.89 45.61 5.37
C ASP A 901 -5.62 45.72 6.89
N THR A 902 -4.57 46.46 7.29
CA THR A 902 -4.27 46.82 8.69
C THR A 902 -4.80 48.21 9.10
N GLY A 903 -5.60 48.88 8.26
CA GLY A 903 -6.24 50.16 8.58
C GLY A 903 -5.34 51.40 8.49
N ARG A 904 -4.09 51.26 8.00
CA ARG A 904 -3.11 52.35 7.85
C ARG A 904 -3.24 53.02 6.48
N TYR A 905 -4.36 53.69 6.27
CA TYR A 905 -4.80 54.17 4.97
C TYR A 905 -3.87 55.20 4.32
N GLU A 906 -3.26 56.12 5.07
CA GLU A 906 -2.34 57.11 4.51
C GLU A 906 -1.07 56.48 3.95
N GLN A 907 -0.55 55.45 4.63
CA GLN A 907 0.61 54.69 4.17
C GLN A 907 0.27 53.86 2.94
N ALA A 908 -0.91 53.23 2.95
CA ALA A 908 -1.45 52.51 1.79
C ALA A 908 -1.60 53.44 0.56
N GLU A 909 -2.19 54.62 0.73
CA GLU A 909 -2.42 55.57 -0.38
C GLU A 909 -1.11 55.97 -1.04
N LYS A 910 -0.08 56.31 -0.24
CA LYS A 910 1.25 56.67 -0.76
C LYS A 910 1.87 55.56 -1.60
N LEU A 911 1.81 54.31 -1.13
CA LEU A 911 2.40 53.17 -1.83
C LEU A 911 1.62 52.76 -3.08
N LEU A 912 0.29 52.68 -2.99
CA LEU A 912 -0.57 52.33 -4.11
C LEU A 912 -0.50 53.38 -5.24
N ARG A 913 -0.50 54.68 -4.90
CA ARG A 913 -0.27 55.75 -5.88
C ARG A 913 1.09 55.63 -6.55
N ARG A 914 2.14 55.33 -5.77
CA ARG A 914 3.49 55.15 -6.31
C ARG A 914 3.55 53.94 -7.26
N SER A 915 2.97 52.81 -6.89
CA SER A 915 2.85 51.62 -7.75
C SER A 915 2.13 51.96 -9.05
N LEU A 916 0.97 52.61 -8.97
CA LEU A 916 0.19 53.01 -10.15
C LEU A 916 0.98 53.95 -11.07
N ASN A 917 1.64 54.97 -10.52
CA ASN A 917 2.41 55.93 -11.31
C ASN A 917 3.61 55.29 -12.04
N ILE A 918 4.17 54.22 -11.47
CA ILE A 918 5.24 53.45 -12.13
C ILE A 918 4.62 52.60 -13.24
N GLU A 919 3.54 51.86 -12.96
CA GLU A 919 2.91 50.94 -13.92
C GLU A 919 2.30 51.67 -15.12
N LYS A 920 1.80 52.90 -14.93
CA LYS A 920 1.20 53.72 -16.00
C LYS A 920 2.19 54.20 -17.08
N ARG A 921 3.48 54.25 -16.78
CA ARG A 921 4.51 54.80 -17.69
C ARG A 921 4.68 54.05 -19.02
N PRO A 922 4.78 52.70 -19.05
CA PRO A 922 4.88 51.96 -20.29
C PRO A 922 3.61 52.01 -21.15
N GLY A 923 2.48 52.50 -20.61
CA GLY A 923 1.20 52.58 -21.30
C GLY A 923 0.08 51.82 -20.57
N PRO A 924 -1.13 51.76 -21.15
CA PRO A 924 -2.26 51.04 -20.58
C PRO A 924 -1.98 49.52 -20.55
N SER A 925 -2.39 48.86 -19.46
CA SER A 925 -2.28 47.41 -19.30
C SER A 925 -3.25 46.89 -18.22
N SER A 926 -3.48 45.58 -18.18
CA SER A 926 -4.27 44.95 -17.10
C SER A 926 -3.69 45.21 -15.71
N ASN A 927 -2.36 45.32 -15.59
CA ASN A 927 -1.72 45.68 -14.33
C ASN A 927 -2.08 47.11 -13.90
N VAL A 928 -2.13 48.07 -14.83
CA VAL A 928 -2.56 49.45 -14.53
C VAL A 928 -3.98 49.45 -14.00
N ALA A 929 -4.90 48.72 -14.65
CA ALA A 929 -6.27 48.57 -14.19
C ALA A 929 -6.35 47.95 -12.79
N ASP A 930 -5.55 46.92 -12.50
CA ASP A 930 -5.49 46.32 -11.16
C ASP A 930 -4.98 47.30 -10.08
N ARG A 931 -3.96 48.10 -10.37
CA ARG A 931 -3.48 49.14 -9.45
C ARG A 931 -4.54 50.22 -9.22
N MET A 932 -5.28 50.62 -10.25
CA MET A 932 -6.40 51.56 -10.13
C MET A 932 -7.53 50.98 -9.27
N ASN A 933 -7.88 49.72 -9.48
CA ASN A 933 -8.88 49.02 -8.70
C ASN A 933 -8.50 48.91 -7.21
N ASN A 934 -7.25 48.56 -6.90
CA ASN A 934 -6.76 48.50 -5.52
C ASN A 934 -6.77 49.87 -4.82
N LEU A 935 -6.39 50.94 -5.54
CA LEU A 935 -6.43 52.31 -5.03
C LEU A 935 -7.88 52.82 -4.86
N ALA A 936 -8.79 52.48 -5.78
CA ALA A 936 -10.20 52.78 -5.66
C ALA A 936 -10.85 52.08 -4.46
N SER A 937 -10.51 50.82 -4.23
CA SER A 937 -10.91 50.08 -3.03
C SER A 937 -10.47 50.79 -1.75
N LEU A 938 -9.24 51.32 -1.71
CA LEU A 938 -8.77 52.13 -0.58
C LEU A 938 -9.57 53.44 -0.44
N TYR A 939 -9.78 54.20 -1.51
CA TYR A 939 -10.58 55.44 -1.42
C TYR A 939 -12.00 55.18 -0.94
N SER A 940 -12.57 54.05 -1.32
CA SER A 940 -13.88 53.63 -0.87
C SER A 940 -13.92 53.31 0.63
N LEU A 941 -12.82 52.85 1.23
CA LEU A 941 -12.68 52.67 2.68
C LEU A 941 -12.41 53.98 3.43
N MET A 942 -11.80 54.96 2.76
CA MET A 942 -11.56 56.31 3.28
C MET A 942 -12.76 57.25 3.11
N ASP A 943 -13.93 56.73 2.74
CA ASP A 943 -15.15 57.50 2.46
C ASP A 943 -14.97 58.59 1.39
N ARG A 944 -14.23 58.26 0.32
CA ARG A 944 -14.01 59.13 -0.86
C ARG A 944 -14.58 58.47 -2.12
N PRO A 945 -15.92 58.33 -2.23
CA PRO A 945 -16.55 57.55 -3.29
C PRO A 945 -16.30 58.12 -4.70
N ASP A 946 -16.23 59.44 -4.85
CA ASP A 946 -16.05 60.08 -6.18
C ASP A 946 -14.68 59.72 -6.79
N LYS A 947 -13.62 59.72 -5.96
CA LYS A 947 -12.29 59.28 -6.40
C LYS A 947 -12.26 57.78 -6.72
N ALA A 948 -13.00 56.97 -5.96
CA ALA A 948 -13.11 55.55 -6.23
C ALA A 948 -13.83 55.28 -7.55
N GLU A 949 -14.92 56.01 -7.83
CA GLU A 949 -15.67 55.94 -9.08
C GLU A 949 -14.82 56.33 -10.28
N GLU A 950 -14.15 57.49 -10.24
CA GLU A 950 -13.27 57.96 -11.31
C GLU A 950 -12.23 56.90 -11.70
N MET A 951 -11.58 56.30 -10.68
CA MET A 951 -10.58 55.26 -10.89
C MET A 951 -11.17 53.97 -11.45
N LEU A 952 -12.36 53.54 -10.99
CA LEU A 952 -12.99 52.31 -11.43
C LEU A 952 -13.57 52.42 -12.84
N ARG A 953 -14.14 53.57 -13.23
CA ARG A 953 -14.58 53.83 -14.61
C ARG A 953 -13.41 53.74 -15.57
N ALA A 954 -12.32 54.44 -15.29
CA ALA A 954 -11.12 54.39 -16.11
C ALA A 954 -10.47 53.00 -16.15
N ALA A 955 -10.53 52.22 -15.05
CA ALA A 955 -10.05 50.84 -15.03
C ALA A 955 -10.93 49.89 -15.85
N LEU A 956 -12.26 50.07 -15.81
CA LEU A 956 -13.21 49.28 -16.57
C LEU A 956 -13.07 49.55 -18.08
N GLU A 957 -13.09 50.81 -18.49
CA GLU A 957 -12.89 51.23 -19.89
C GLU A 957 -11.56 50.69 -20.46
N MET A 958 -10.49 50.75 -19.65
CA MET A 958 -9.20 50.19 -20.04
C MET A 958 -9.26 48.66 -20.23
N MET A 959 -9.93 47.94 -19.33
CA MET A 959 -10.06 46.49 -19.43
C MET A 959 -10.94 46.05 -20.61
N GLU A 960 -12.02 46.78 -20.89
CA GLU A 960 -12.88 46.55 -22.06
C GLU A 960 -12.14 46.82 -23.37
N SER A 961 -11.30 47.86 -23.41
CA SER A 961 -10.46 48.13 -24.58
C SER A 961 -9.35 47.10 -24.79
N LEU A 962 -8.73 46.60 -23.71
CA LEU A 962 -7.64 45.62 -23.78
C LEU A 962 -8.15 44.19 -24.08
N PHE A 963 -9.35 43.85 -23.63
CA PHE A 963 -9.94 42.52 -23.79
C PHE A 963 -11.39 42.63 -24.32
N PRO A 964 -11.57 42.90 -25.63
CA PRO A 964 -12.91 43.02 -26.23
C PRO A 964 -13.74 41.75 -26.12
N ASP A 965 -13.09 40.58 -26.16
CA ASP A 965 -13.73 39.26 -26.02
C ASP A 965 -14.04 38.88 -24.55
N GLY A 966 -13.73 39.79 -23.61
CA GLY A 966 -13.94 39.61 -22.18
C GLY A 966 -12.73 39.03 -21.44
N HIS A 967 -12.56 39.48 -20.19
CA HIS A 967 -11.56 38.98 -19.25
C HIS A 967 -12.16 38.95 -17.85
N TRP A 968 -11.83 37.96 -17.02
CA TRP A 968 -12.39 37.81 -15.67
C TRP A 968 -12.25 39.09 -14.81
N PHE A 969 -11.15 39.82 -14.99
CA PHE A 969 -10.89 41.06 -14.26
C PHE A 969 -11.79 42.24 -14.69
N THR A 970 -12.37 42.21 -15.90
CA THR A 970 -13.38 43.19 -16.33
C THR A 970 -14.62 43.11 -15.43
N ALA A 971 -15.04 41.88 -15.09
CA ALA A 971 -16.15 41.64 -14.16
C ALA A 971 -15.85 42.16 -12.74
N VAL A 972 -14.59 42.09 -12.30
CA VAL A 972 -14.14 42.65 -11.01
C VAL A 972 -14.27 44.18 -11.00
N CYS A 973 -13.77 44.86 -12.05
CA CYS A 973 -13.88 46.31 -12.17
C CYS A 973 -15.35 46.76 -12.20
N ALA A 974 -16.20 46.10 -13.00
CA ALA A 974 -17.63 46.40 -13.09
C ALA A 974 -18.34 46.22 -11.74
N GLY A 975 -18.09 45.11 -11.05
CA GLY A 975 -18.73 44.82 -9.76
C GLY A 975 -18.32 45.78 -8.64
N ASN A 976 -17.04 46.18 -8.62
CA ASN A 976 -16.55 47.20 -7.69
C ASN A 976 -17.13 48.58 -8.00
N LEU A 977 -17.23 48.96 -9.28
CA LEU A 977 -17.87 50.21 -9.70
C LEU A 977 -19.35 50.23 -9.30
N GLY A 978 -20.10 49.17 -9.62
CA GLY A 978 -21.49 49.01 -9.23
C GLY A 978 -21.70 49.10 -7.70
N SER A 979 -20.77 48.54 -6.92
CA SER A 979 -20.82 48.63 -5.45
C SER A 979 -20.51 50.03 -4.89
N VAL A 980 -19.73 50.85 -5.60
CA VAL A 980 -19.49 52.27 -5.25
C VAL A 980 -20.72 53.11 -5.61
N LEU A 981 -21.26 52.96 -6.82
CA LEU A 981 -22.46 53.67 -7.29
C LEU A 981 -23.68 53.36 -6.41
N LEU A 982 -23.85 52.08 -6.02
CA LEU A 982 -24.88 51.66 -5.08
C LEU A 982 -24.76 52.41 -3.75
N ARG A 983 -23.53 52.58 -3.22
CA ARG A 983 -23.31 53.32 -1.96
C ARG A 983 -23.66 54.80 -2.09
N GLN A 984 -23.39 55.42 -3.23
CA GLN A 984 -23.81 56.79 -3.54
C GLN A 984 -25.33 56.92 -3.81
N GLY A 985 -26.08 55.81 -3.91
CA GLY A 985 -27.53 55.84 -4.16
C GLY A 985 -27.92 55.87 -5.64
N ARG A 986 -26.96 55.70 -6.56
CA ARG A 986 -27.19 55.70 -8.02
C ARG A 986 -27.60 54.31 -8.49
N LEU A 987 -28.83 53.92 -8.17
CA LEU A 987 -29.33 52.54 -8.35
C LEU A 987 -29.40 52.13 -9.84
N GLU A 988 -29.87 53.02 -10.72
CA GLU A 988 -30.04 52.73 -12.15
C GLU A 988 -28.71 52.43 -12.86
N GLU A 989 -27.64 53.12 -12.48
CA GLU A 989 -26.31 52.89 -13.05
C GLU A 989 -25.60 51.68 -12.42
N ALA A 990 -25.88 51.38 -11.15
CA ALA A 990 -25.26 50.27 -10.44
C ALA A 990 -25.77 48.90 -10.93
N GLU A 991 -27.05 48.79 -11.28
CA GLU A 991 -27.69 47.52 -11.66
C GLU A 991 -27.02 46.80 -12.86
N PRO A 992 -26.80 47.44 -14.03
CA PRO A 992 -26.20 46.76 -15.18
C PRO A 992 -24.78 46.29 -14.89
N LEU A 993 -24.00 47.07 -14.14
CA LEU A 993 -22.63 46.73 -13.76
C LEU A 993 -22.55 45.55 -12.80
N LEU A 994 -23.46 45.48 -11.82
CA LEU A 994 -23.56 44.34 -10.91
C LEU A 994 -23.99 43.07 -11.64
N LYS A 995 -24.91 43.15 -12.61
CA LYS A 995 -25.29 42.01 -13.47
C LYS A 995 -24.12 41.53 -14.32
N GLN A 996 -23.41 42.44 -14.99
CA GLN A 996 -22.19 42.13 -15.75
C GLN A 996 -21.15 41.41 -14.88
N ALA A 997 -20.96 41.86 -13.64
CA ALA A 997 -20.05 41.24 -12.69
C ALA A 997 -20.45 39.81 -12.30
N ILE A 998 -21.75 39.58 -12.06
CA ILE A 998 -22.32 38.27 -11.72
C ILE A 998 -22.14 37.31 -12.90
N ASP A 999 -22.50 37.72 -14.11
CA ASP A 999 -22.43 36.87 -15.31
C ASP A 999 -20.98 36.50 -15.63
N GLY A 1000 -20.09 37.49 -15.62
CA GLY A 1000 -18.66 37.26 -15.87
C GLY A 1000 -18.00 36.34 -14.85
N HIS A 1001 -18.26 36.53 -13.55
CA HIS A 1001 -17.72 35.65 -12.51
C HIS A 1001 -18.37 34.25 -12.53
N THR A 1002 -19.66 34.16 -12.83
CA THR A 1002 -20.37 32.88 -12.95
C THR A 1002 -19.78 32.04 -14.09
N LEU A 1003 -19.51 32.66 -15.24
CA LEU A 1003 -18.90 31.98 -16.39
C LEU A 1003 -17.52 31.40 -16.06
N HIS A 1004 -16.73 32.09 -15.23
CA HIS A 1004 -15.33 31.70 -14.96
C HIS A 1004 -15.15 30.82 -13.72
N TYR A 1005 -15.91 31.06 -12.66
CA TYR A 1005 -15.73 30.41 -11.35
C TYR A 1005 -16.95 29.62 -10.88
N GLY A 1006 -18.06 29.70 -11.61
CA GLY A 1006 -19.33 29.05 -11.29
C GLY A 1006 -20.24 29.89 -10.40
N GLU A 1007 -21.52 29.50 -10.38
CA GLU A 1007 -22.61 30.20 -9.67
C GLU A 1007 -22.47 30.21 -8.14
N ASN A 1008 -21.75 29.23 -7.59
CA ASN A 1008 -21.60 29.04 -6.13
C ASN A 1008 -20.28 29.63 -5.59
N HIS A 1009 -19.56 30.42 -6.39
CA HIS A 1009 -18.32 31.04 -5.95
C HIS A 1009 -18.58 32.20 -4.98
N SER A 1010 -17.72 32.35 -3.96
CA SER A 1010 -17.88 33.36 -2.90
C SER A 1010 -17.89 34.80 -3.40
N GLN A 1011 -17.14 35.08 -4.49
CA GLN A 1011 -17.11 36.38 -5.15
C GLN A 1011 -18.38 36.65 -5.95
N THR A 1012 -18.98 35.63 -6.58
CA THR A 1012 -20.30 35.74 -7.22
C THR A 1012 -21.36 36.12 -6.18
N ALA A 1013 -21.31 35.47 -5.01
CA ALA A 1013 -22.17 35.82 -3.88
C ALA A 1013 -21.96 37.25 -3.35
N HIS A 1014 -20.75 37.81 -3.49
CA HIS A 1014 -20.51 39.21 -3.13
C HIS A 1014 -21.27 40.19 -4.02
N TYR A 1015 -21.29 39.98 -5.34
CA TYR A 1015 -22.05 40.84 -6.24
C TYR A 1015 -23.56 40.58 -6.15
N LEU A 1016 -23.97 39.33 -5.90
CA LEU A 1016 -25.37 39.00 -5.59
C LEU A 1016 -25.84 39.71 -4.31
N PHE A 1017 -24.99 39.82 -3.30
CA PHE A 1017 -25.29 40.58 -2.08
C PHE A 1017 -25.48 42.08 -2.37
N SER A 1018 -24.59 42.67 -3.18
CA SER A 1018 -24.76 44.06 -3.64
C SER A 1018 -26.05 44.25 -4.45
N LEU A 1019 -26.39 43.30 -5.34
CA LEU A 1019 -27.63 43.34 -6.10
C LEU A 1019 -28.87 43.21 -5.20
N ALA A 1020 -28.80 42.38 -4.15
CA ALA A 1020 -29.88 42.24 -3.18
C ALA A 1020 -30.13 43.54 -2.41
N ARG A 1021 -29.06 44.23 -1.99
CA ARG A 1021 -29.15 45.57 -1.37
C ARG A 1021 -29.73 46.61 -2.33
N LEU A 1022 -29.39 46.52 -3.62
CA LEU A 1022 -29.96 47.37 -4.65
C LEU A 1022 -31.48 47.14 -4.77
N ARG A 1023 -31.94 45.88 -4.85
CA ARG A 1023 -33.37 45.53 -4.88
C ARG A 1023 -34.12 45.99 -3.63
N ALA A 1024 -33.53 45.81 -2.45
CA ALA A 1024 -34.09 46.31 -1.20
C ALA A 1024 -34.29 47.84 -1.22
N ARG A 1025 -33.33 48.61 -1.76
CA ARG A 1025 -33.45 50.07 -1.92
C ARG A 1025 -34.47 50.49 -2.98
N GLN A 1026 -34.75 49.66 -3.96
CA GLN A 1026 -35.81 49.87 -4.95
C GLN A 1026 -37.21 49.49 -4.43
N GLY A 1027 -37.31 48.91 -3.22
CA GLY A 1027 -38.58 48.43 -2.65
C GLY A 1027 -38.98 47.02 -3.08
N ASP A 1028 -38.18 46.31 -3.87
CA ASP A 1028 -38.41 44.91 -4.23
C ASP A 1028 -37.84 43.98 -3.15
N THR A 1029 -38.58 43.90 -2.04
CA THR A 1029 -38.20 43.11 -0.86
C THR A 1029 -38.20 41.60 -1.16
N ASN A 1030 -38.98 41.14 -2.13
CA ASN A 1030 -39.10 39.71 -2.46
C ASN A 1030 -37.84 39.21 -3.17
N THR A 1031 -37.41 39.84 -4.26
CA THR A 1031 -36.15 39.43 -4.92
C THR A 1031 -34.93 39.71 -4.04
N ALA A 1032 -34.95 40.77 -3.23
CA ALA A 1032 -33.88 41.02 -2.25
C ALA A 1032 -33.73 39.85 -1.27
N ARG A 1033 -34.85 39.32 -0.73
CA ARG A 1033 -34.85 38.18 0.19
C ARG A 1033 -34.38 36.89 -0.48
N GLU A 1034 -34.82 36.62 -1.71
CA GLU A 1034 -34.36 35.46 -2.49
C GLU A 1034 -32.85 35.50 -2.72
N LEU A 1035 -32.34 36.65 -3.17
CA LEU A 1035 -30.92 36.85 -3.40
C LEU A 1035 -30.11 36.73 -2.11
N LEU A 1036 -30.54 37.36 -1.00
CA LEU A 1036 -29.87 37.24 0.29
C LEU A 1036 -29.89 35.81 0.83
N THR A 1037 -30.97 35.06 0.62
CA THR A 1037 -31.05 33.64 1.01
C THR A 1037 -30.05 32.81 0.21
N ARG A 1038 -29.93 33.07 -1.10
CA ARG A 1038 -28.91 32.44 -1.95
C ARG A 1038 -27.49 32.81 -1.52
N VAL A 1039 -27.24 34.08 -1.23
CA VAL A 1039 -25.95 34.56 -0.70
C VAL A 1039 -25.62 33.90 0.63
N LEU A 1040 -26.59 33.84 1.56
CA LEU A 1040 -26.41 33.19 2.86
C LEU A 1040 -26.06 31.71 2.67
N SER A 1041 -26.78 31.01 1.80
CA SER A 1041 -26.46 29.62 1.46
C SER A 1041 -25.04 29.47 0.92
N ILE A 1042 -24.64 30.31 -0.05
CA ILE A 1042 -23.28 30.25 -0.63
C ILE A 1042 -22.23 30.57 0.45
N TRP A 1043 -22.39 31.66 1.20
CA TRP A 1043 -21.41 32.07 2.22
C TRP A 1043 -21.39 31.17 3.46
N GLU A 1044 -22.51 30.61 3.91
CA GLU A 1044 -22.52 29.61 4.99
C GLU A 1044 -21.84 28.31 4.54
N ASN A 1045 -22.06 27.90 3.28
CA ASN A 1045 -21.36 26.75 2.70
C ASN A 1045 -19.87 27.03 2.47
N THR A 1046 -19.48 28.29 2.20
CA THR A 1046 -18.11 28.71 1.90
C THR A 1046 -17.29 28.97 3.18
N PHE A 1047 -17.82 29.77 4.11
CA PHE A 1047 -17.09 30.32 5.25
C PHE A 1047 -17.59 29.81 6.61
N GLY A 1048 -18.69 29.04 6.62
CA GLY A 1048 -19.33 28.58 7.85
C GLY A 1048 -20.36 29.58 8.40
N LYS A 1049 -21.21 29.09 9.31
CA LYS A 1049 -22.34 29.86 9.85
C LYS A 1049 -21.90 31.05 10.71
N ASP A 1050 -20.73 30.98 11.32
CA ASP A 1050 -20.24 31.99 12.27
C ASP A 1050 -19.39 33.07 11.60
N TYR A 1051 -19.20 33.01 10.28
CA TYR A 1051 -18.43 34.01 9.56
C TYR A 1051 -19.11 35.39 9.63
N PRO A 1052 -18.37 36.49 9.91
CA PRO A 1052 -18.98 37.81 10.09
C PRO A 1052 -19.87 38.28 8.94
N ARG A 1053 -19.56 37.91 7.69
CA ARG A 1053 -20.42 38.26 6.54
C ARG A 1053 -21.75 37.50 6.54
N CYS A 1054 -21.80 36.26 7.03
CA CYS A 1054 -23.04 35.50 7.18
C CYS A 1054 -23.95 36.17 8.22
N LYS A 1055 -23.38 36.68 9.31
CA LYS A 1055 -24.12 37.47 10.30
C LYS A 1055 -24.75 38.71 9.67
N ASN A 1056 -23.97 39.49 8.90
CA ASN A 1056 -24.50 40.66 8.20
C ASN A 1056 -25.64 40.31 7.23
N VAL A 1057 -25.55 39.18 6.51
CA VAL A 1057 -26.64 38.76 5.61
C VAL A 1057 -27.91 38.39 6.39
N ARG A 1058 -27.77 37.71 7.54
CA ARG A 1058 -28.92 37.42 8.41
C ARG A 1058 -29.54 38.71 8.95
N GLU A 1059 -28.72 39.66 9.39
CA GLU A 1059 -29.22 40.98 9.84
C GLU A 1059 -29.94 41.73 8.71
N GLU A 1060 -29.47 41.64 7.46
CA GLU A 1060 -30.19 42.23 6.31
C GLU A 1060 -31.47 41.47 5.95
N LEU A 1061 -31.49 40.13 6.11
CA LEU A 1061 -32.71 39.32 5.97
C LEU A 1061 -33.75 39.68 7.03
N ASP A 1062 -33.33 39.86 8.29
CA ASP A 1062 -34.18 40.25 9.42
C ASP A 1062 -34.74 41.67 9.26
N LYS A 1063 -34.02 42.57 8.57
CA LYS A 1063 -34.53 43.91 8.22
C LYS A 1063 -35.60 43.88 7.12
N LEU A 1064 -35.66 42.81 6.35
CA LEU A 1064 -36.60 42.63 5.24
C LEU A 1064 -37.80 41.77 5.62
N SER A 1065 -37.81 41.13 6.80
CA SER A 1065 -38.98 40.47 7.40
C SER A 1065 -39.87 41.47 8.10
#